data_AF-A0A1V0DDU6-F1
#
_entry.id   AF-A0A1V0DDU6-F1
#
_cell.length_a   1.000
_cell.length_b   1.000
_cell.length_c   1.000
_cell.angle_alpha   90.00
_cell.angle_beta   90.00
_cell.angle_gamma   90.00
#
_symmetry.space_group_name_H-M   'P 1'
#
loop_
_entity.id
_entity.type
_entity.pdbx_description
1 polymer ?
#
loop_
_entity_poly.entity_id
_entity_poly.type
_entity_poly.pdbx_seq_one_letter_code
_entity_poly.pdbx_strand_id
1 'polypeptide(L)'
;MLGGLSSASALQAQSVWINELHYDNTGGDVNEFVEIAGPAGTDLTGWDLVLYNGSGGSSYDTEALSGTLPDQQNGFGTLAFFISDIQNGAPDGLALVDASNAVVQFLCYEGTFTASGGAADGMTCTDIGVSETSSTPEGHSLQLQGTGTTYPDFTWAGPIAATPGAVNTGQTFPALPVTNVTQGTSYATIQAALDAANAGDVIEVANGTYNESLTITTPNLTLRGESQSGVMIIAQSTAYAITVEADGTVLERFTVDASAVGFYGIKAHGPGPLPGTEDRLDGLTLTDITVKGAHRSEFDLNGVDNATLTNLTANGQGTGGNAVAFTDVTNVTLDGLTTDGMNTWGGVAVYTYGRYFTGGTSNVTILNNAAAEPNPLYVQVGNYNDPPNPYPVTGLNAPDFGWIVTNPTFRAGGDAYTFYQRTVTDATAFAAALDTPENSLVQELATGEYYVGPGMSIQTALDAGPPAKMSSGTTVNVLPGTYNTNVALSTGDVLQSTGGAAVTTINGNLSGGLGTVLFLPGTSDARLTGFTVNGYDNTSPGLEVAAVYLQGNQANITIEDNVINAVGDAGLLTEYAATVEGLVIQRNTFGGQTFDGPTPGGDGFGSQFTTPNVPRSLVYISPATNKSAVTFSDNRVSGTAGGINASGNEQGNTLVTIDAAGATISGNTFDGVTTRGGSAALRIRGSMTSVSGNIFRGEVPIGLLLGGASGDGIVVEANTFDGNGRRPSAGISLFGSGLGSDGIVITGNLITDWEAGVYSAMTLTDLSGVSIYENCIIANDVGAAHVGSATLVMENNWWGSASGPGAGGANGISGNIDADPFATTPISGIDGCGSDTGTCSFSEITDERVEVRPGPDHGIATIENPDGITRIRLYGLINLSFVSITGNNGATFTPAGGDPLDFTVTGLPTQIEVTFEQVDVSNPAAAYNAETYSPCNGDTLVSNLDPPLTLGVEDETPTQFELAGNYPNPFNPQTTIRFAVPEAAHVTLTVYDVTGRLVTTLVQSELAAGRHEVTWDGRDASGRLQASGVYLYRLEAVGADGTPQTATRRMTLLK
;
A
#
# COMPACT_ATOMS: atom_id res chain seq x y z
N MET A 1 53.12 10.99 -6.91
CA MET A 1 53.49 10.39 -8.19
C MET A 1 52.84 9.02 -8.25
N LEU A 2 51.77 8.89 -9.04
CA LEU A 2 51.19 7.59 -9.36
C LEU A 2 51.97 7.00 -10.53
N GLY A 3 52.45 5.77 -10.36
CA GLY A 3 52.99 4.94 -11.43
C GLY A 3 52.34 3.57 -11.30
N GLY A 4 51.49 3.24 -12.27
CA GLY A 4 50.70 2.02 -12.28
C GLY A 4 51.51 0.78 -12.59
N LEU A 5 50.94 -0.36 -12.22
CA LEU A 5 51.15 -1.64 -12.86
C LEU A 5 49.78 -2.28 -13.07
N SER A 6 49.43 -2.47 -14.34
CA SER A 6 48.30 -3.26 -14.80
C SER A 6 48.73 -4.72 -14.98
N SER A 7 48.06 -5.62 -14.24
CA SER A 7 47.57 -6.95 -14.61
C SER A 7 48.36 -7.83 -15.59
N ALA A 8 48.95 -8.91 -15.05
CA ALA A 8 49.01 -10.30 -15.52
C ALA A 8 50.05 -11.00 -14.62
N SER A 9 49.78 -12.01 -13.79
CA SER A 9 48.78 -13.08 -13.76
C SER A 9 48.67 -13.49 -12.29
N ALA A 10 47.48 -13.88 -11.82
CA ALA A 10 47.32 -14.43 -10.48
C ALA A 10 48.24 -15.67 -10.34
N LEU A 11 49.24 -15.61 -9.45
CA LEU A 11 49.83 -16.83 -8.92
C LEU A 11 48.77 -17.42 -7.97
N GLN A 12 48.03 -18.38 -8.51
CA GLN A 12 47.11 -19.22 -7.77
C GLN A 12 47.89 -19.89 -6.63
N ALA A 13 47.45 -19.68 -5.40
CA ALA A 13 47.97 -20.38 -4.24
C ALA A 13 47.83 -21.88 -4.49
N GLN A 14 48.95 -22.63 -4.55
CA GLN A 14 48.88 -24.08 -4.70
C GLN A 14 49.27 -24.74 -3.40
N SER A 15 48.25 -25.22 -2.68
CA SER A 15 48.37 -25.92 -1.42
C SER A 15 48.07 -27.41 -1.53
N VAL A 16 47.43 -27.90 -2.60
CA VAL A 16 47.10 -29.34 -2.79
C VAL A 16 47.76 -29.86 -4.07
N TRP A 17 48.33 -31.06 -4.05
CA TRP A 17 49.04 -31.66 -5.18
C TRP A 17 48.99 -33.20 -5.19
N ILE A 18 49.27 -33.80 -6.35
CA ILE A 18 49.50 -35.23 -6.55
C ILE A 18 50.86 -35.60 -5.97
N ASN A 19 50.85 -36.50 -4.98
CA ASN A 19 51.98 -36.81 -4.11
C ASN A 19 52.67 -38.14 -4.43
N GLU A 20 51.88 -39.14 -4.81
CA GLU A 20 52.33 -40.50 -5.10
C GLU A 20 51.44 -41.11 -6.19
N LEU A 21 52.02 -41.95 -7.04
CA LEU A 21 51.35 -42.56 -8.19
C LEU A 21 51.86 -43.99 -8.40
N HIS A 22 50.93 -44.93 -8.56
CA HIS A 22 51.20 -46.31 -8.96
C HIS A 22 50.28 -46.74 -10.11
N TYR A 23 50.85 -47.17 -11.24
CA TYR A 23 50.17 -47.55 -12.48
C TYR A 23 50.73 -48.81 -13.18
N ASP A 24 51.91 -49.33 -12.84
CA ASP A 24 52.47 -50.55 -13.48
C ASP A 24 53.30 -51.39 -12.50
N ASN A 25 53.12 -52.73 -12.52
CA ASN A 25 53.95 -53.67 -11.76
C ASN A 25 54.09 -55.07 -12.38
N THR A 26 54.97 -55.86 -11.76
CA THR A 26 55.29 -57.23 -12.20
C THR A 26 54.06 -58.15 -12.12
N GLY A 27 53.55 -58.55 -13.27
CA GLY A 27 52.48 -59.55 -13.39
C GLY A 27 51.27 -58.97 -14.10
N GLY A 28 50.43 -58.25 -13.35
CA GLY A 28 49.31 -57.48 -13.87
C GLY A 28 49.06 -56.30 -12.93
N ASP A 29 48.62 -55.17 -13.49
CA ASP A 29 48.49 -53.88 -12.82
C ASP A 29 47.50 -53.97 -11.63
N VAL A 30 48.03 -54.28 -10.44
CA VAL A 30 47.25 -54.48 -9.20
C VAL A 30 47.61 -53.44 -8.16
N ASN A 31 46.61 -53.00 -7.38
CA ASN A 31 46.73 -51.98 -6.34
C ASN A 31 47.12 -50.59 -6.85
N GLU A 32 46.76 -50.26 -8.08
CA GLU A 32 46.94 -48.92 -8.67
C GLU A 32 46.27 -47.84 -7.82
N PHE A 33 46.94 -46.70 -7.66
CA PHE A 33 46.43 -45.59 -6.87
C PHE A 33 47.10 -44.26 -7.21
N VAL A 34 46.42 -43.18 -6.82
CA VAL A 34 46.97 -41.84 -6.78
C VAL A 34 46.79 -41.28 -5.38
N GLU A 35 47.83 -40.68 -4.83
CA GLU A 35 47.78 -40.00 -3.54
C GLU A 35 47.79 -38.49 -3.72
N ILE A 36 46.98 -37.81 -2.93
CA ILE A 36 46.92 -36.35 -2.88
C ILE A 36 47.49 -35.89 -1.54
N ALA A 37 48.31 -34.85 -1.56
CA ALA A 37 48.85 -34.20 -0.37
C ALA A 37 48.54 -32.70 -0.35
N GLY A 38 48.57 -32.12 0.85
CA GLY A 38 48.31 -30.70 1.08
C GLY A 38 48.11 -30.39 2.55
N PRO A 39 47.67 -29.16 2.90
CA PRO A 39 47.34 -28.81 4.26
C PRO A 39 46.33 -29.77 4.88
N ALA A 40 46.61 -30.19 6.10
CA ALA A 40 45.67 -30.92 6.93
C ALA A 40 44.37 -30.12 7.08
N GLY A 41 43.24 -30.83 7.14
CA GLY A 41 41.91 -30.22 7.19
C GLY A 41 41.32 -29.85 5.83
N THR A 42 42.09 -29.96 4.73
CA THR A 42 41.53 -29.74 3.37
C THR A 42 40.50 -30.82 3.05
N ASP A 43 39.25 -30.42 2.78
CA ASP A 43 38.19 -31.29 2.27
C ASP A 43 38.27 -31.39 0.74
N LEU A 44 38.42 -32.61 0.24
CA LEU A 44 38.52 -32.91 -1.19
C LEU A 44 37.15 -33.19 -1.83
N THR A 45 36.04 -33.01 -1.12
CA THR A 45 34.69 -33.16 -1.69
C THR A 45 34.50 -32.23 -2.89
N GLY A 46 34.16 -32.81 -4.04
CA GLY A 46 33.94 -32.09 -5.30
C GLY A 46 35.20 -31.84 -6.12
N TRP A 47 36.38 -32.28 -5.65
CA TRP A 47 37.58 -32.35 -6.48
C TRP A 47 37.54 -33.61 -7.35
N ASP A 48 38.23 -33.58 -8.48
CA ASP A 48 38.29 -34.71 -9.41
C ASP A 48 39.73 -35.05 -9.79
N LEU A 49 39.96 -36.33 -10.07
CA LEU A 49 41.16 -36.83 -10.75
C LEU A 49 40.78 -37.37 -12.12
N VAL A 50 41.17 -36.66 -13.18
CA VAL A 50 40.81 -37.01 -14.56
C VAL A 50 41.98 -37.71 -15.24
N LEU A 51 41.77 -38.95 -15.70
CA LEU A 51 42.79 -39.76 -16.36
C LEU A 51 42.75 -39.56 -17.88
N TYR A 52 43.93 -39.46 -18.50
CA TYR A 52 44.11 -39.15 -19.91
C TYR A 52 44.99 -40.16 -20.63
N ASN A 53 44.54 -40.56 -21.82
CA ASN A 53 45.26 -41.44 -22.72
C ASN A 53 46.15 -40.57 -23.63
N GLY A 54 47.47 -40.74 -23.60
CA GLY A 54 48.38 -39.94 -24.43
C GLY A 54 48.40 -40.36 -25.90
N SER A 55 47.77 -41.48 -26.27
CA SER A 55 47.40 -41.84 -27.65
C SER A 55 46.16 -41.07 -28.12
N GLY A 56 46.32 -39.76 -28.28
CA GLY A 56 45.28 -38.85 -28.78
C GLY A 56 44.83 -37.78 -27.79
N GLY A 57 45.24 -37.90 -26.52
CA GLY A 57 45.04 -36.90 -25.48
C GLY A 57 43.65 -36.89 -24.85
N SER A 58 42.78 -37.84 -25.14
CA SER A 58 41.42 -37.85 -24.59
C SER A 58 41.36 -38.37 -23.16
N SER A 59 40.52 -37.77 -22.33
CA SER A 59 40.20 -38.31 -21.00
C SER A 59 39.44 -39.63 -21.15
N TYR A 60 39.81 -40.66 -20.38
CA TYR A 60 39.16 -41.96 -20.43
C TYR A 60 38.43 -42.32 -19.13
N ASP A 61 38.80 -41.71 -18.00
CA ASP A 61 38.10 -41.89 -16.73
C ASP A 61 38.21 -40.64 -15.84
N THR A 62 37.32 -40.53 -14.86
CA THR A 62 37.33 -39.48 -13.84
C THR A 62 36.98 -40.10 -12.49
N GLU A 63 37.89 -40.01 -11.53
CA GLU A 63 37.65 -40.39 -10.14
C GLU A 63 37.24 -39.15 -9.33
N ALA A 64 36.04 -39.17 -8.77
CA ALA A 64 35.57 -38.12 -7.88
C ALA A 64 36.20 -38.28 -6.49
N LEU A 65 36.89 -37.25 -6.02
CA LEU A 65 37.57 -37.26 -4.73
C LEU A 65 36.62 -36.86 -3.59
N SER A 66 36.89 -37.39 -2.40
CA SER A 66 36.20 -37.01 -1.17
C SER A 66 37.06 -37.34 0.06
N GLY A 67 36.72 -36.74 1.20
CA GLY A 67 37.43 -36.92 2.45
C GLY A 67 38.37 -35.76 2.79
N THR A 68 38.86 -35.75 4.03
CA THR A 68 39.68 -34.66 4.58
C THR A 68 41.11 -35.13 4.77
N LEU A 69 42.09 -34.33 4.31
CA LEU A 69 43.51 -34.61 4.54
C LEU A 69 43.81 -34.61 6.05
N PRO A 70 44.34 -35.71 6.62
CA PRO A 70 44.70 -35.77 8.05
C PRO A 70 45.96 -34.94 8.34
N ASP A 71 46.17 -34.52 9.59
CA ASP A 71 47.47 -33.98 10.02
C ASP A 71 48.43 -35.12 10.34
N GLN A 72 49.35 -35.40 9.42
CA GLN A 72 50.37 -36.44 9.57
C GLN A 72 51.72 -35.87 9.98
N GLN A 73 52.05 -34.66 9.50
CA GLN A 73 53.29 -33.97 9.85
C GLN A 73 53.14 -32.47 9.64
N ASN A 74 53.26 -31.70 10.73
CA ASN A 74 53.39 -30.23 10.72
C ASN A 74 52.27 -29.48 9.96
N GLY A 75 51.02 -29.94 10.07
CA GLY A 75 49.87 -29.30 9.42
C GLY A 75 49.68 -29.73 7.97
N PHE A 76 50.33 -30.81 7.53
CA PHE A 76 50.17 -31.42 6.22
C PHE A 76 49.86 -32.91 6.36
N GLY A 77 49.20 -33.47 5.34
CA GLY A 77 49.07 -34.90 5.20
C GLY A 77 48.58 -35.31 3.83
N THR A 78 48.24 -36.59 3.75
CA THR A 78 48.04 -37.32 2.49
C THR A 78 46.75 -38.14 2.55
N LEU A 79 46.13 -38.36 1.38
CA LEU A 79 45.00 -39.27 1.21
C LEU A 79 45.14 -40.01 -0.12
N ALA A 80 45.11 -41.34 -0.06
CA ALA A 80 45.27 -42.22 -1.21
C ALA A 80 43.93 -42.68 -1.79
N PHE A 81 43.83 -42.68 -3.11
CA PHE A 81 42.67 -43.08 -3.90
C PHE A 81 43.06 -44.25 -4.80
N PHE A 82 42.51 -45.43 -4.54
CA PHE A 82 42.77 -46.63 -5.34
C PHE A 82 41.87 -46.62 -6.57
N ILE A 83 42.48 -46.55 -7.76
CA ILE A 83 41.80 -46.40 -9.04
C ILE A 83 42.22 -47.58 -9.91
N SER A 84 41.26 -48.29 -10.51
CA SER A 84 41.56 -49.45 -11.36
C SER A 84 41.78 -49.03 -12.81
N ASP A 85 42.58 -49.81 -13.53
CA ASP A 85 42.82 -49.66 -14.97
C ASP A 85 43.51 -48.32 -15.32
N ILE A 86 44.45 -47.85 -14.49
CA ILE A 86 45.32 -46.73 -14.85
C ILE A 86 46.23 -47.19 -16.00
N GLN A 87 46.15 -46.49 -17.13
CA GLN A 87 46.87 -46.90 -18.34
C GLN A 87 48.39 -46.75 -18.18
N ASN A 88 49.15 -47.72 -18.71
CA ASN A 88 50.61 -47.77 -18.67
C ASN A 88 51.25 -47.49 -20.05
N GLY A 89 50.62 -46.64 -20.85
CA GLY A 89 51.11 -46.24 -22.17
C GLY A 89 52.15 -45.12 -22.11
N ALA A 90 53.15 -45.19 -23.01
CA ALA A 90 54.15 -44.15 -23.16
C ALA A 90 53.75 -43.12 -24.26
N PRO A 91 53.32 -41.89 -23.93
CA PRO A 91 52.97 -41.36 -22.59
C PRO A 91 51.48 -41.51 -22.25
N ASP A 92 51.14 -41.41 -20.97
CA ASP A 92 49.80 -41.26 -20.41
C ASP A 92 49.85 -40.25 -19.24
N GLY A 93 48.70 -39.78 -18.73
CA GLY A 93 48.69 -38.73 -17.72
C GLY A 93 47.39 -38.58 -16.94
N LEU A 94 47.41 -37.68 -15.96
CA LEU A 94 46.32 -37.41 -15.04
C LEU A 94 46.27 -35.94 -14.65
N ALA A 95 45.06 -35.39 -14.50
CA ALA A 95 44.83 -34.04 -14.05
C ALA A 95 44.11 -34.01 -12.69
N LEU A 96 44.65 -33.25 -11.74
CA LEU A 96 43.96 -32.90 -10.49
C LEU A 96 43.15 -31.62 -10.73
N VAL A 97 41.85 -31.67 -10.43
CA VAL A 97 40.90 -30.57 -10.68
C VAL A 97 40.23 -30.20 -9.36
N ASP A 98 40.18 -28.91 -9.05
CA ASP A 98 39.55 -28.42 -7.81
C ASP A 98 38.01 -28.36 -7.91
N ALA A 99 37.36 -28.13 -6.77
CA ALA A 99 35.90 -28.02 -6.68
C ALA A 99 35.27 -26.85 -7.47
N SER A 100 36.09 -25.93 -8.00
CA SER A 100 35.65 -24.88 -8.93
C SER A 100 35.82 -25.26 -10.40
N ASN A 101 36.17 -26.52 -10.67
CA ASN A 101 36.47 -27.10 -11.97
C ASN A 101 37.72 -26.48 -12.63
N ALA A 102 38.70 -26.01 -11.83
CA ALA A 102 39.98 -25.51 -12.33
C ALA A 102 41.08 -26.59 -12.22
N VAL A 103 41.89 -26.75 -13.28
CA VAL A 103 43.00 -27.71 -13.29
C VAL A 103 44.13 -27.21 -12.39
N VAL A 104 44.39 -27.95 -11.32
CA VAL A 104 45.47 -27.70 -10.36
C VAL A 104 46.78 -28.26 -10.91
N GLN A 105 46.82 -29.54 -11.28
CA GLN A 105 48.00 -30.14 -11.91
C GLN A 105 47.57 -30.97 -13.10
N PHE A 106 48.40 -30.97 -14.15
CA PHE A 106 48.29 -31.93 -15.24
C PHE A 106 49.65 -32.58 -15.44
N LEU A 107 49.79 -33.80 -14.93
CA LEU A 107 51.04 -34.56 -14.89
C LEU A 107 50.96 -35.73 -15.86
N CYS A 108 52.10 -36.09 -16.45
CA CYS A 108 52.24 -37.28 -17.28
C CYS A 108 53.50 -38.05 -16.93
N TYR A 109 53.54 -39.29 -17.37
CA TYR A 109 54.67 -40.19 -17.21
C TYR A 109 55.05 -40.76 -18.58
N GLU A 110 56.33 -41.14 -18.71
CA GLU A 110 56.91 -41.70 -19.93
C GLU A 110 56.87 -40.76 -21.16
N GLY A 111 56.74 -39.45 -20.95
CA GLY A 111 56.76 -38.43 -21.99
C GLY A 111 55.69 -37.37 -21.81
N THR A 112 55.48 -36.54 -22.84
CA THR A 112 54.50 -35.44 -22.81
C THR A 112 53.50 -35.55 -23.95
N PHE A 113 52.27 -35.10 -23.72
CA PHE A 113 51.22 -34.94 -24.73
C PHE A 113 50.31 -33.76 -24.37
N THR A 114 49.48 -33.34 -25.32
CA THR A 114 48.45 -32.31 -25.12
C THR A 114 47.10 -32.98 -25.02
N ALA A 115 46.31 -32.63 -24.01
CA ALA A 115 44.96 -33.17 -23.84
C ALA A 115 44.01 -32.67 -24.96
N SER A 116 43.07 -33.53 -25.33
CA SER A 116 42.01 -33.31 -26.30
C SER A 116 40.68 -33.77 -25.69
N GLY A 117 39.96 -32.81 -25.10
CA GLY A 117 38.77 -32.99 -24.27
C GLY A 117 39.08 -33.00 -22.77
N GLY A 118 38.03 -33.15 -21.94
CA GLY A 118 38.15 -33.18 -20.48
C GLY A 118 38.45 -31.81 -19.84
N ALA A 119 38.70 -31.81 -18.53
CA ALA A 119 39.02 -30.59 -17.76
C ALA A 119 40.32 -29.90 -18.19
N ALA A 120 41.28 -30.65 -18.76
CA ALA A 120 42.59 -30.17 -19.18
C ALA A 120 42.68 -29.91 -20.70
N ASP A 121 41.55 -29.81 -21.41
CA ASP A 121 41.52 -29.65 -22.88
C ASP A 121 42.47 -28.56 -23.39
N GLY A 122 43.36 -28.93 -24.32
CA GLY A 122 44.36 -28.03 -24.90
C GLY A 122 45.58 -27.75 -24.01
N MET A 123 45.64 -28.25 -22.78
CA MET A 123 46.82 -28.16 -21.91
C MET A 123 47.84 -29.24 -22.27
N THR A 124 49.12 -28.92 -22.20
CA THR A 124 50.21 -29.91 -22.30
C THR A 124 50.59 -30.36 -20.90
N CYS A 125 50.60 -31.67 -20.66
CA CYS A 125 50.97 -32.24 -19.37
C CYS A 125 52.46 -32.03 -19.08
N THR A 126 52.83 -32.00 -17.79
CA THR A 126 54.22 -31.98 -17.35
C THR A 126 54.70 -33.40 -17.06
N ASP A 127 55.73 -33.85 -17.78
CA ASP A 127 56.36 -35.15 -17.53
C ASP A 127 57.04 -35.15 -16.15
N ILE A 128 56.69 -36.13 -15.32
CA ILE A 128 57.25 -36.30 -13.97
C ILE A 128 58.69 -36.83 -14.00
N GLY A 129 59.15 -37.36 -15.14
CA GLY A 129 60.55 -37.74 -15.38
C GLY A 129 61.00 -39.05 -14.72
N VAL A 130 60.08 -39.77 -14.08
CA VAL A 130 60.24 -41.13 -13.55
C VAL A 130 59.13 -42.02 -14.10
N SER A 131 59.35 -43.33 -14.12
CA SER A 131 58.41 -44.30 -14.71
C SER A 131 58.43 -45.61 -13.95
N GLU A 132 57.30 -46.29 -14.00
CA GLU A 132 57.19 -47.69 -13.66
C GLU A 132 57.35 -48.52 -14.92
N THR A 133 57.73 -49.78 -14.77
CA THR A 133 57.86 -50.70 -15.89
C THR A 133 57.16 -52.00 -15.51
N SER A 134 56.95 -52.86 -16.50
CA SER A 134 56.44 -54.23 -16.28
C SER A 134 57.35 -55.12 -15.38
N SER A 135 58.45 -54.58 -14.87
CA SER A 135 59.37 -55.21 -13.91
C SER A 135 59.42 -54.50 -12.55
N THR A 136 58.63 -53.44 -12.34
CA THR A 136 58.45 -52.79 -11.04
C THR A 136 57.91 -53.81 -10.03
N PRO A 137 58.52 -53.98 -8.85
CA PRO A 137 57.99 -54.91 -7.86
C PRO A 137 56.61 -54.48 -7.33
N GLU A 138 55.74 -55.44 -7.04
CA GLU A 138 54.45 -55.18 -6.37
C GLU A 138 54.68 -54.42 -5.04
N GLY A 139 53.85 -53.41 -4.78
CA GLY A 139 53.96 -52.54 -3.60
C GLY A 139 55.05 -51.47 -3.71
N HIS A 140 55.51 -51.13 -4.92
CA HIS A 140 56.33 -49.96 -5.19
C HIS A 140 55.54 -48.93 -6.00
N SER A 141 55.94 -47.67 -5.94
CA SER A 141 55.27 -46.54 -6.58
C SER A 141 56.27 -45.42 -6.91
N LEU A 142 55.81 -44.43 -7.67
CA LEU A 142 56.49 -43.16 -7.88
C LEU A 142 56.04 -42.19 -6.78
N GLN A 143 56.99 -41.54 -6.11
CA GLN A 143 56.73 -40.68 -4.96
C GLN A 143 57.49 -39.35 -5.05
N LEU A 144 56.90 -38.28 -4.55
CA LEU A 144 57.62 -37.03 -4.28
C LEU A 144 58.53 -37.15 -3.06
N GLN A 145 59.79 -36.71 -3.19
CA GLN A 145 60.78 -36.62 -2.11
C GLN A 145 61.29 -35.17 -1.97
N GLY A 146 61.79 -34.80 -0.77
CA GLY A 146 62.32 -33.46 -0.49
C GLY A 146 61.79 -32.85 0.80
N THR A 147 62.14 -31.60 1.06
CA THR A 147 61.61 -30.84 2.21
C THR A 147 60.96 -29.55 1.72
N GLY A 148 59.70 -29.34 2.07
CA GLY A 148 58.96 -28.13 1.73
C GLY A 148 57.48 -28.25 2.02
N THR A 149 56.69 -27.32 1.49
CA THR A 149 55.24 -27.21 1.76
C THR A 149 54.41 -27.02 0.49
N THR A 150 55.06 -26.96 -0.68
CA THR A 150 54.43 -26.80 -1.98
C THR A 150 55.01 -27.79 -2.99
N TYR A 151 54.23 -28.16 -4.01
CA TYR A 151 54.67 -29.11 -5.04
C TYR A 151 56.09 -28.87 -5.60
N PRO A 152 56.51 -27.62 -5.94
CA PRO A 152 57.85 -27.36 -6.48
C PRO A 152 59.02 -27.61 -5.51
N ASP A 153 58.75 -27.75 -4.21
CA ASP A 153 59.79 -28.05 -3.22
C ASP A 153 60.24 -29.52 -3.26
N PHE A 154 59.48 -30.36 -3.96
CA PHE A 154 59.69 -31.78 -4.05
C PHE A 154 60.14 -32.21 -5.45
N THR A 155 60.72 -33.40 -5.54
CA THR A 155 61.13 -34.01 -6.81
C THR A 155 60.64 -35.45 -6.85
N TRP A 156 60.09 -35.85 -7.98
CA TRP A 156 59.66 -37.23 -8.20
C TRP A 156 60.84 -38.20 -8.18
N ALA A 157 60.68 -39.30 -7.46
CA ALA A 157 61.62 -40.40 -7.35
C ALA A 157 60.87 -41.74 -7.35
N GLY A 158 61.55 -42.82 -7.71
CA GLY A 158 60.95 -44.14 -7.74
C GLY A 158 61.29 -44.94 -8.99
N PRO A 159 60.83 -46.20 -9.08
CA PRO A 159 59.90 -46.84 -8.13
C PRO A 159 60.55 -47.20 -6.78
N ILE A 160 59.88 -46.90 -5.66
CA ILE A 160 60.29 -47.27 -4.28
C ILE A 160 59.07 -47.79 -3.50
N ALA A 161 59.28 -48.39 -2.32
CA ALA A 161 58.18 -48.98 -1.54
C ALA A 161 57.05 -47.97 -1.27
N ALA A 162 55.82 -48.34 -1.65
CA ALA A 162 54.65 -47.49 -1.65
C ALA A 162 54.21 -47.06 -0.23
N THR A 163 53.66 -45.85 -0.11
CA THR A 163 53.24 -45.23 1.16
C THR A 163 51.78 -44.76 1.17
N PRO A 164 50.81 -45.51 0.60
CA PRO A 164 49.44 -45.02 0.46
C PRO A 164 48.82 -44.63 1.80
N GLY A 165 48.38 -43.37 1.90
CA GLY A 165 47.80 -42.77 3.08
C GLY A 165 48.82 -42.38 4.16
N ALA A 166 50.10 -42.23 3.80
CA ALA A 166 51.18 -41.80 4.70
C ALA A 166 52.17 -40.89 3.98
N VAL A 167 52.89 -40.03 4.72
CA VAL A 167 53.95 -39.18 4.15
C VAL A 167 55.00 -40.02 3.43
N ASN A 168 55.34 -39.64 2.21
CA ASN A 168 56.25 -40.38 1.34
C ASN A 168 57.63 -40.63 1.97
N THR A 169 58.26 -41.72 1.54
CA THR A 169 59.62 -42.03 1.99
C THR A 169 60.61 -40.97 1.49
N GLY A 170 61.23 -40.22 2.41
CA GLY A 170 62.18 -39.15 2.06
C GLY A 170 61.52 -37.79 1.81
N GLN A 171 60.23 -37.67 2.06
CA GLN A 171 59.51 -36.40 2.11
C GLN A 171 59.49 -35.87 3.56
N THR A 172 59.54 -34.55 3.71
CA THR A 172 59.43 -33.89 5.02
C THR A 172 58.68 -32.57 4.87
N PHE A 173 57.57 -32.42 5.57
CA PHE A 173 56.89 -31.15 5.74
C PHE A 173 57.53 -30.40 6.91
N PRO A 174 58.12 -29.20 6.73
CA PRO A 174 58.69 -28.43 7.83
C PRO A 174 57.58 -27.82 8.70
N ALA A 175 57.90 -27.52 9.96
CA ALA A 175 57.00 -26.73 10.81
C ALA A 175 56.74 -25.36 10.17
N LEU A 176 55.47 -24.95 10.15
CA LEU A 176 55.08 -23.66 9.63
C LEU A 176 55.65 -22.53 10.51
N PRO A 177 56.18 -21.44 9.92
CA PRO A 177 56.77 -20.38 10.72
C PRO A 177 55.75 -19.70 11.64
N VAL A 178 55.99 -19.80 12.95
CA VAL A 178 55.40 -18.93 13.98
C VAL A 178 56.54 -18.15 14.60
N THR A 179 56.54 -16.83 14.46
CA THR A 179 57.67 -16.00 14.90
C THR A 179 57.21 -14.95 15.88
N ASN A 180 57.82 -14.94 17.07
CA ASN A 180 57.80 -13.75 17.90
C ASN A 180 58.79 -12.75 17.28
N VAL A 181 58.28 -11.82 16.48
CA VAL A 181 59.13 -10.90 15.73
C VAL A 181 59.78 -9.86 16.63
N THR A 182 59.21 -9.58 17.80
CA THR A 182 59.80 -8.69 18.81
C THR A 182 61.06 -9.31 19.39
N GLN A 183 61.06 -10.62 19.63
CA GLN A 183 62.20 -11.36 20.17
C GLN A 183 63.14 -11.94 19.09
N GLY A 184 62.69 -12.05 17.85
CA GLY A 184 63.43 -12.67 16.75
C GLY A 184 63.53 -14.20 16.87
N THR A 185 62.57 -14.82 17.56
CA THR A 185 62.57 -16.26 17.87
C THR A 185 61.40 -16.95 17.16
N SER A 186 61.67 -18.11 16.54
CA SER A 186 60.64 -18.95 15.92
C SER A 186 60.25 -20.11 16.82
N TYR A 187 58.98 -20.48 16.78
CA TYR A 187 58.35 -21.52 17.58
C TYR A 187 57.66 -22.54 16.68
N ALA A 188 57.45 -23.75 17.19
CA ALA A 188 56.80 -24.83 16.46
C ALA A 188 55.26 -24.70 16.42
N THR A 189 54.67 -23.99 17.38
CA THR A 189 53.22 -23.84 17.56
C THR A 189 52.88 -22.40 17.94
N ILE A 190 51.62 -22.01 17.71
CA ILE A 190 51.13 -20.68 18.12
C ILE A 190 51.15 -20.57 19.64
N GLN A 191 50.65 -21.57 20.36
CA GLN A 191 50.60 -21.53 21.83
C GLN A 191 52.01 -21.43 22.45
N ALA A 192 53.01 -22.13 21.90
CA ALA A 192 54.37 -22.03 22.43
C ALA A 192 54.97 -20.63 22.27
N ALA A 193 54.61 -19.93 21.19
CA ALA A 193 55.02 -18.54 20.99
C ALA A 193 54.32 -17.59 21.99
N LEU A 194 53.02 -17.82 22.25
CA LEU A 194 52.24 -17.06 23.24
C LEU A 194 52.77 -17.27 24.66
N ASP A 195 53.07 -18.51 25.05
CA ASP A 195 53.58 -18.87 26.38
C ASP A 195 54.95 -18.23 26.67
N ALA A 196 55.77 -18.01 25.64
CA ALA A 196 57.10 -17.41 25.74
C ALA A 196 57.11 -15.89 25.55
N ALA A 197 55.97 -15.29 25.21
CA ALA A 197 55.87 -13.87 24.90
C ALA A 197 55.92 -12.99 26.16
N ASN A 198 56.51 -11.80 26.00
CA ASN A 198 56.44 -10.71 26.97
C ASN A 198 55.33 -9.72 26.58
N ALA A 199 54.93 -8.87 27.53
CA ALA A 199 53.97 -7.81 27.24
C ALA A 199 54.50 -6.86 26.15
N GLY A 200 53.68 -6.58 25.14
CA GLY A 200 54.07 -5.78 23.96
C GLY A 200 54.63 -6.57 22.79
N ASP A 201 54.79 -7.89 22.91
CA ASP A 201 55.30 -8.73 21.82
C ASP A 201 54.28 -8.90 20.68
N VAL A 202 54.82 -9.13 19.48
CA VAL A 202 54.05 -9.46 18.28
C VAL A 202 54.41 -10.86 17.82
N ILE A 203 53.40 -11.72 17.71
CA ILE A 203 53.48 -13.07 17.16
C ILE A 203 52.92 -13.04 15.74
N GLU A 204 53.79 -13.22 14.75
CA GLU A 204 53.43 -13.37 13.34
C GLU A 204 53.27 -14.86 13.00
N VAL A 205 52.15 -15.22 12.39
CA VAL A 205 51.79 -16.59 12.00
C VAL A 205 51.73 -16.66 10.48
N ALA A 206 52.58 -17.48 9.87
CA ALA A 206 52.59 -17.69 8.42
C ALA A 206 51.30 -18.37 7.94
N ASN A 207 50.98 -18.25 6.65
CA ASN A 207 49.87 -18.98 6.06
C ASN A 207 50.03 -20.51 6.25
N GLY A 208 48.94 -21.17 6.65
CA GLY A 208 48.83 -22.61 6.82
C GLY A 208 47.79 -23.00 7.87
N THR A 209 47.72 -24.30 8.17
CA THR A 209 46.77 -24.87 9.14
C THR A 209 47.44 -25.18 10.47
N TYR A 210 46.80 -24.75 11.55
CA TYR A 210 47.26 -24.90 12.94
C TYR A 210 46.19 -25.61 13.76
N ASN A 211 46.47 -26.84 14.17
CA ASN A 211 45.57 -27.67 14.97
C ASN A 211 45.79 -27.39 16.47
N GLU A 212 45.27 -26.26 16.95
CA GLU A 212 45.49 -25.80 18.33
C GLU A 212 44.25 -25.09 18.87
N SER A 213 44.08 -25.10 20.20
CA SER A 213 43.24 -24.12 20.89
C SER A 213 44.13 -23.20 21.70
N LEU A 214 43.84 -21.91 21.66
CA LEU A 214 44.74 -20.88 22.14
C LEU A 214 44.26 -20.28 23.46
N THR A 215 45.19 -19.96 24.35
CA THR A 215 44.96 -19.22 25.59
C THR A 215 45.96 -18.08 25.67
N ILE A 216 45.45 -16.86 25.79
CA ILE A 216 46.25 -15.62 25.81
C ILE A 216 46.10 -14.99 27.19
N THR A 217 47.17 -15.06 27.98
CA THR A 217 47.25 -14.52 29.35
C THR A 217 48.27 -13.38 29.50
N THR A 218 49.05 -13.09 28.45
CA THR A 218 50.08 -12.04 28.46
C THR A 218 49.48 -10.73 27.96
N PRO A 219 49.55 -9.62 28.72
CA PRO A 219 48.91 -8.37 28.34
C PRO A 219 49.66 -7.64 27.22
N ASN A 220 48.97 -6.78 26.47
CA ASN A 220 49.48 -5.99 25.35
C ASN A 220 50.13 -6.83 24.24
N LEU A 221 49.65 -8.05 24.01
CA LEU A 221 50.18 -8.96 23.00
C LEU A 221 49.42 -8.82 21.68
N THR A 222 50.14 -8.87 20.55
CA THR A 222 49.54 -8.96 19.21
C THR A 222 49.74 -10.35 18.62
N LEU A 223 48.65 -11.04 18.27
CA LEU A 223 48.66 -12.25 17.44
C LEU A 223 48.14 -11.89 16.05
N ARG A 224 48.98 -12.10 15.04
CA ARG A 224 48.74 -11.63 13.69
C ARG A 224 49.02 -12.72 12.68
N GLY A 225 48.02 -13.07 11.88
CA GLY A 225 48.20 -13.95 10.75
C GLY A 225 48.74 -13.21 9.52
N GLU A 226 49.45 -13.92 8.65
CA GLU A 226 49.94 -13.40 7.38
C GLU A 226 48.77 -13.00 6.46
N SER A 227 47.65 -13.71 6.51
CA SER A 227 46.40 -13.33 5.86
C SER A 227 45.18 -14.00 6.49
N GLN A 228 44.02 -13.32 6.44
CA GLN A 228 42.77 -13.83 7.01
C GLN A 228 42.38 -15.21 6.46
N SER A 229 42.45 -15.38 5.14
CA SER A 229 42.09 -16.65 4.48
C SER A 229 43.20 -17.69 4.51
N GLY A 230 44.47 -17.28 4.65
CA GLY A 230 45.62 -18.18 4.57
C GLY A 230 46.03 -18.77 5.91
N VAL A 231 45.67 -18.16 7.05
CA VAL A 231 45.91 -18.73 8.38
C VAL A 231 44.64 -19.38 8.90
N MET A 232 44.64 -20.71 9.03
CA MET A 232 43.53 -21.50 9.55
C MET A 232 43.89 -22.08 10.93
N ILE A 233 43.16 -21.70 11.97
CA ILE A 233 43.29 -22.29 13.32
C ILE A 233 42.11 -23.23 13.54
N ILE A 234 42.38 -24.53 13.68
CA ILE A 234 41.35 -25.55 13.92
C ILE A 234 41.37 -25.92 15.40
N ALA A 235 40.29 -25.58 16.10
CA ALA A 235 40.17 -25.79 17.53
C ALA A 235 40.28 -27.27 17.91
N GLN A 236 41.10 -27.56 18.93
CA GLN A 236 41.30 -28.91 19.48
C GLN A 236 40.62 -29.12 20.83
N SER A 237 39.96 -28.09 21.35
CA SER A 237 39.28 -28.10 22.65
C SER A 237 37.77 -28.26 22.49
N THR A 238 37.16 -28.99 23.40
CA THR A 238 35.69 -29.02 23.53
C THR A 238 35.15 -27.79 24.30
N ALA A 239 36.00 -26.90 24.80
CA ALA A 239 35.59 -25.70 25.53
C ALA A 239 35.50 -24.48 24.60
N TYR A 240 36.62 -23.79 24.38
CA TYR A 240 36.73 -22.57 23.57
C TYR A 240 37.83 -22.75 22.52
N ALA A 241 37.70 -22.14 21.34
CA ALA A 241 38.76 -22.18 20.33
C ALA A 241 39.93 -21.26 20.70
N ILE A 242 39.62 -20.01 21.05
CA ILE A 242 40.59 -19.03 21.55
C ILE A 242 40.03 -18.40 22.83
N THR A 243 40.81 -18.43 23.91
CA THR A 243 40.52 -17.76 25.18
C THR A 243 41.42 -16.54 25.33
N VAL A 244 40.83 -15.38 25.58
CA VAL A 244 41.56 -14.13 25.82
C VAL A 244 41.28 -13.66 27.25
N GLU A 245 42.32 -13.65 28.09
CA GLU A 245 42.26 -13.31 29.51
C GLU A 245 43.15 -12.11 29.89
N ALA A 246 43.70 -11.40 28.89
CA ALA A 246 44.69 -10.36 29.10
C ALA A 246 44.35 -9.04 28.40
N ASP A 247 44.59 -7.95 29.12
CA ASP A 247 44.39 -6.56 28.66
C ASP A 247 45.23 -6.23 27.43
N GLY A 248 44.74 -5.30 26.60
CA GLY A 248 45.46 -4.79 25.43
C GLY A 248 45.74 -5.84 24.35
N THR A 249 45.01 -6.95 24.32
CA THR A 249 45.21 -8.00 23.31
C THR A 249 44.75 -7.52 21.93
N VAL A 250 45.57 -7.78 20.91
CA VAL A 250 45.25 -7.53 19.50
C VAL A 250 45.28 -8.84 18.73
N LEU A 251 44.18 -9.20 18.08
CA LEU A 251 44.04 -10.35 17.20
C LEU A 251 43.71 -9.86 15.79
N GLU A 252 44.47 -10.29 14.79
CA GLU A 252 44.19 -9.87 13.42
C GLU A 252 44.59 -10.86 12.32
N ARG A 253 43.81 -10.87 11.22
CA ARG A 253 44.11 -11.54 9.95
C ARG A 253 44.27 -13.06 10.03
N PHE A 254 43.29 -13.76 10.58
CA PHE A 254 43.22 -15.22 10.52
C PHE A 254 41.77 -15.74 10.54
N THR A 255 41.60 -17.02 10.25
CA THR A 255 40.33 -17.71 10.38
C THR A 255 40.41 -18.80 11.43
N VAL A 256 39.36 -18.93 12.24
CA VAL A 256 39.20 -19.97 13.27
C VAL A 256 38.10 -20.93 12.84
N ASP A 257 38.38 -22.21 12.77
CA ASP A 257 37.36 -23.26 12.74
C ASP A 257 37.06 -23.69 14.18
N ALA A 258 35.86 -23.34 14.63
CA ALA A 258 35.35 -23.64 15.96
C ALA A 258 34.11 -24.55 15.90
N SER A 259 33.86 -25.22 14.76
CA SER A 259 32.73 -26.15 14.58
C SER A 259 32.74 -27.32 15.58
N ALA A 260 33.91 -27.70 16.08
CA ALA A 260 34.08 -28.79 17.06
C ALA A 260 33.97 -28.35 18.53
N VAL A 261 33.86 -27.04 18.83
CA VAL A 261 33.87 -26.56 20.23
C VAL A 261 32.49 -26.69 20.88
N GLY A 262 32.46 -27.01 22.17
CA GLY A 262 31.23 -27.17 22.94
C GLY A 262 30.64 -25.85 23.48
N PHE A 263 31.33 -24.71 23.34
CA PHE A 263 30.81 -23.41 23.76
C PHE A 263 31.07 -22.28 22.75
N TYR A 264 32.23 -21.60 22.80
CA TYR A 264 32.46 -20.34 22.09
C TYR A 264 33.67 -20.43 21.16
N GLY A 265 33.63 -19.72 20.03
CA GLY A 265 34.78 -19.59 19.13
C GLY A 265 35.89 -18.78 19.80
N ILE A 266 35.81 -17.46 19.73
CA ILE A 266 36.69 -16.55 20.47
C ILE A 266 35.96 -16.08 21.73
N LYS A 267 36.53 -16.41 22.89
CA LYS A 267 36.00 -16.10 24.21
C LYS A 267 36.92 -15.11 24.92
N ALA A 268 36.49 -13.86 25.05
CA ALA A 268 37.18 -12.83 25.81
C ALA A 268 36.48 -12.62 27.15
N HIS A 269 37.27 -12.66 28.24
CA HIS A 269 36.81 -12.34 29.58
C HIS A 269 37.98 -11.97 30.49
N GLY A 270 37.68 -11.30 31.59
CA GLY A 270 38.69 -11.03 32.62
C GLY A 270 39.26 -12.31 33.27
N PRO A 271 40.48 -12.27 33.83
CA PRO A 271 41.22 -13.45 34.33
C PRO A 271 40.60 -14.16 35.54
N GLY A 272 39.51 -13.65 36.11
CA GLY A 272 38.80 -14.25 37.22
C GLY A 272 37.34 -14.61 36.89
N PRO A 273 36.97 -15.90 36.74
CA PRO A 273 35.57 -16.31 36.68
C PRO A 273 34.91 -16.41 38.07
N LEU A 274 35.51 -15.79 39.11
CA LEU A 274 34.98 -15.85 40.48
C LEU A 274 33.95 -14.74 40.68
N PRO A 275 32.74 -15.06 41.16
CA PRO A 275 31.75 -14.04 41.52
C PRO A 275 32.34 -13.02 42.51
N GLY A 276 32.37 -11.74 42.12
CA GLY A 276 32.83 -10.63 42.96
C GLY A 276 34.30 -10.20 42.78
N THR A 277 35.03 -10.74 41.80
CA THR A 277 36.30 -10.15 41.33
C THR A 277 36.02 -9.24 40.14
N GLU A 278 36.08 -7.92 40.33
CA GLU A 278 35.80 -6.87 39.32
C GLU A 278 36.85 -6.76 38.19
N ASP A 279 37.70 -7.78 38.02
CA ASP A 279 38.78 -7.72 37.04
C ASP A 279 38.21 -7.96 35.64
N ARG A 280 37.65 -6.90 35.04
CA ARG A 280 37.23 -6.82 33.63
C ARG A 280 38.47 -6.75 32.74
N LEU A 281 38.38 -7.31 31.54
CA LEU A 281 39.44 -7.18 30.53
C LEU A 281 39.39 -5.78 29.93
N ASP A 282 40.50 -5.04 29.95
CA ASP A 282 40.59 -3.69 29.38
C ASP A 282 41.41 -3.68 28.09
N GLY A 283 40.79 -3.23 26.99
CA GLY A 283 41.41 -3.14 25.68
C GLY A 283 41.46 -4.47 24.95
N LEU A 284 40.63 -4.59 23.90
CA LEU A 284 40.65 -5.73 22.98
C LEU A 284 40.48 -5.21 21.55
N THR A 285 41.34 -5.63 20.63
CA THR A 285 41.19 -5.35 19.20
C THR A 285 41.07 -6.64 18.42
N LEU A 286 39.96 -6.81 17.67
CA LEU A 286 39.76 -7.89 16.71
C LEU A 286 39.63 -7.28 15.31
N THR A 287 40.46 -7.67 14.35
CA THR A 287 40.42 -7.10 12.98
C THR A 287 40.62 -8.16 11.91
N ASP A 288 39.78 -8.19 10.87
CA ASP A 288 39.90 -9.13 9.74
C ASP A 288 39.94 -10.60 10.21
N ILE A 289 38.99 -10.98 11.06
CA ILE A 289 38.89 -12.34 11.61
C ILE A 289 37.62 -13.01 11.10
N THR A 290 37.76 -14.24 10.64
CA THR A 290 36.62 -15.14 10.40
C THR A 290 36.55 -16.19 11.51
N VAL A 291 35.38 -16.43 12.08
CA VAL A 291 35.12 -17.61 12.91
C VAL A 291 34.09 -18.47 12.18
N LYS A 292 34.37 -19.77 12.14
CA LYS A 292 33.52 -20.77 11.50
C LYS A 292 32.91 -21.69 12.55
N GLY A 293 31.65 -21.48 12.88
CA GLY A 293 30.89 -22.31 13.80
C GLY A 293 31.26 -22.09 15.27
N ALA A 294 30.33 -22.45 16.15
CA ALA A 294 30.51 -22.60 17.60
C ALA A 294 29.31 -23.37 18.15
N HIS A 295 29.26 -23.70 19.45
CA HIS A 295 28.00 -24.19 20.03
C HIS A 295 27.05 -23.05 20.41
N ARG A 296 27.59 -21.95 20.95
CA ARG A 296 26.86 -20.78 21.44
C ARG A 296 27.13 -19.54 20.61
N SER A 297 28.29 -18.90 20.80
CA SER A 297 28.65 -17.68 20.07
C SER A 297 30.00 -17.83 19.40
N GLU A 298 30.12 -17.32 18.18
CA GLU A 298 31.39 -17.31 17.45
C GLU A 298 32.35 -16.29 18.06
N PHE A 299 31.83 -15.13 18.47
CA PHE A 299 32.55 -14.13 19.26
C PHE A 299 31.78 -13.85 20.56
N ASP A 300 32.41 -14.07 21.72
CA ASP A 300 31.81 -13.85 23.04
C ASP A 300 32.69 -12.95 23.89
N LEU A 301 32.22 -11.73 24.15
CA LEU A 301 32.86 -10.77 25.06
C LEU A 301 32.03 -10.69 26.34
N ASN A 302 32.65 -11.02 27.47
CA ASN A 302 32.01 -11.01 28.78
C ASN A 302 32.88 -10.30 29.81
N GLY A 303 32.46 -9.12 30.28
CA GLY A 303 33.27 -8.30 31.18
C GLY A 303 34.45 -7.65 30.46
N VAL A 304 34.20 -6.99 29.33
CA VAL A 304 35.24 -6.38 28.48
C VAL A 304 35.01 -4.88 28.33
N ASP A 305 36.06 -4.09 28.55
CA ASP A 305 36.08 -2.64 28.41
C ASP A 305 36.95 -2.20 27.22
N ASN A 306 36.55 -1.12 26.56
CA ASN A 306 37.32 -0.45 25.51
C ASN A 306 37.73 -1.39 24.36
N ALA A 307 36.78 -2.16 23.83
CA ALA A 307 37.03 -3.09 22.72
C ALA A 307 36.66 -2.51 21.35
N THR A 308 37.44 -2.84 20.33
CA THR A 308 37.19 -2.51 18.92
C THR A 308 37.21 -3.77 18.06
N LEU A 309 36.11 -4.06 17.38
CA LEU A 309 35.91 -5.23 16.53
C LEU A 309 35.64 -4.70 15.11
N THR A 310 36.52 -5.00 14.16
CA THR A 310 36.45 -4.46 12.79
C THR A 310 36.53 -5.57 11.74
N ASN A 311 35.66 -5.52 10.73
CA ASN A 311 35.65 -6.46 9.60
C ASN A 311 35.68 -7.94 10.04
N LEU A 312 34.68 -8.33 10.82
CA LEU A 312 34.52 -9.70 11.31
C LEU A 312 33.58 -10.51 10.42
N THR A 313 33.87 -11.80 10.27
CA THR A 313 32.97 -12.75 9.61
C THR A 313 32.59 -13.88 10.56
N ALA A 314 31.30 -14.18 10.63
CA ALA A 314 30.69 -15.18 11.49
C ALA A 314 29.82 -16.10 10.63
N ASN A 315 30.34 -17.27 10.25
CA ASN A 315 29.71 -18.10 9.21
C ASN A 315 28.56 -18.96 9.74
N GLY A 316 28.37 -19.06 11.06
CA GLY A 316 27.24 -19.74 11.70
C GLY A 316 27.19 -21.26 11.50
N GLN A 317 28.23 -21.91 10.96
CA GLN A 317 28.20 -23.36 10.69
C GLN A 317 28.07 -24.18 11.97
N GLY A 318 26.86 -24.68 12.24
CA GLY A 318 26.56 -25.42 13.48
C GLY A 318 26.33 -24.53 14.71
N THR A 319 26.25 -23.20 14.53
CA THR A 319 26.08 -22.24 15.64
C THR A 319 24.66 -22.24 16.18
N GLY A 320 24.51 -22.82 17.37
CA GLY A 320 23.25 -22.89 18.10
C GLY A 320 22.82 -21.59 18.80
N GLY A 321 23.69 -20.57 18.85
CA GLY A 321 23.39 -19.25 19.42
C GLY A 321 23.58 -18.11 18.42
N ASN A 322 24.29 -17.05 18.81
CA ASN A 322 24.41 -15.80 18.05
C ASN A 322 25.82 -15.60 17.47
N ALA A 323 26.00 -14.80 16.41
CA ALA A 323 27.34 -14.50 15.89
C ALA A 323 28.23 -13.79 16.93
N VAL A 324 27.71 -12.70 17.53
CA VAL A 324 28.44 -11.88 18.51
C VAL A 324 27.61 -11.68 19.78
N ALA A 325 28.18 -12.00 20.94
CA ALA A 325 27.58 -11.75 22.25
C ALA A 325 28.37 -10.71 23.04
N PHE A 326 27.67 -9.69 23.53
CA PHE A 326 28.17 -8.69 24.46
C PHE A 326 27.46 -8.84 25.81
N THR A 327 28.22 -9.19 26.84
CA THR A 327 27.73 -9.30 28.22
C THR A 327 28.62 -8.46 29.14
N ASP A 328 28.03 -7.57 29.93
CA ASP A 328 28.77 -6.72 30.87
C ASP A 328 29.92 -5.95 30.20
N VAL A 329 29.71 -5.34 29.02
CA VAL A 329 30.78 -4.63 28.29
C VAL A 329 30.65 -3.10 28.39
N THR A 330 31.77 -2.37 28.34
CA THR A 330 31.75 -0.89 28.31
C THR A 330 32.61 -0.32 27.19
N ASN A 331 32.10 0.67 26.46
CA ASN A 331 32.81 1.34 25.35
C ASN A 331 33.29 0.36 24.26
N VAL A 332 32.36 -0.41 23.70
CA VAL A 332 32.66 -1.39 22.64
C VAL A 332 32.17 -0.89 21.30
N THR A 333 33.02 -0.98 20.27
CA THR A 333 32.64 -0.70 18.88
C THR A 333 32.73 -1.98 18.05
N LEU A 334 31.65 -2.31 17.33
CA LEU A 334 31.61 -3.31 16.28
C LEU A 334 31.35 -2.61 14.95
N ASP A 335 32.31 -2.66 14.03
CA ASP A 335 32.25 -2.01 12.72
C ASP A 335 32.51 -3.04 11.61
N GLY A 336 31.48 -3.39 10.84
CA GLY A 336 31.60 -4.37 9.76
C GLY A 336 31.57 -5.82 10.26
N LEU A 337 30.40 -6.31 10.66
CA LEU A 337 30.16 -7.75 10.85
C LEU A 337 29.47 -8.31 9.60
N THR A 338 29.93 -9.44 9.08
CA THR A 338 29.24 -10.21 8.05
C THR A 338 28.83 -11.57 8.61
N THR A 339 27.59 -11.99 8.38
CA THR A 339 27.11 -13.32 8.74
C THR A 339 26.44 -14.01 7.56
N ASP A 340 26.43 -15.35 7.58
CA ASP A 340 25.79 -16.16 6.53
C ASP A 340 24.32 -16.50 6.85
N GLY A 341 23.77 -15.96 7.95
CA GLY A 341 22.38 -16.17 8.37
C GLY A 341 22.10 -17.52 9.03
N MET A 342 23.15 -18.31 9.33
CA MET A 342 23.04 -19.65 9.92
C MET A 342 23.06 -19.66 11.46
N ASN A 343 23.28 -18.50 12.11
CA ASN A 343 23.26 -18.40 13.57
C ASN A 343 21.83 -18.50 14.12
N THR A 344 21.57 -19.53 14.94
CA THR A 344 20.20 -19.89 15.35
C THR A 344 19.48 -18.81 16.17
N TRP A 345 20.18 -18.03 16.99
CA TRP A 345 19.57 -16.99 17.83
C TRP A 345 19.60 -15.59 17.20
N GLY A 346 20.55 -15.33 16.30
CA GLY A 346 20.66 -14.03 15.63
C GLY A 346 22.10 -13.59 15.36
N GLY A 347 22.24 -12.38 14.81
CA GLY A 347 23.54 -11.75 14.55
C GLY A 347 24.20 -11.30 15.85
N VAL A 348 23.72 -10.20 16.43
CA VAL A 348 24.32 -9.58 17.63
C VAL A 348 23.38 -9.61 18.82
N ALA A 349 23.88 -10.08 19.96
CA ALA A 349 23.17 -10.10 21.23
C ALA A 349 23.83 -9.17 22.24
N VAL A 350 23.05 -8.27 22.85
CA VAL A 350 23.51 -7.37 23.92
C VAL A 350 22.74 -7.66 25.20
N TYR A 351 23.44 -8.17 26.21
CA TYR A 351 22.85 -8.58 27.49
C TYR A 351 23.01 -7.50 28.56
N THR A 352 22.09 -7.47 29.53
CA THR A 352 22.05 -6.45 30.61
C THR A 352 23.13 -6.69 31.65
N TYR A 353 23.05 -7.83 32.34
CA TYR A 353 23.88 -8.23 33.46
C TYR A 353 24.23 -9.72 33.36
N GLY A 354 25.51 -10.05 33.40
CA GLY A 354 26.02 -11.41 33.53
C GLY A 354 26.27 -11.81 34.98
N ARG A 355 26.35 -13.12 35.24
CA ARG A 355 26.54 -13.69 36.59
C ARG A 355 27.84 -13.26 37.31
N TYR A 356 28.81 -12.68 36.59
CA TYR A 356 30.21 -12.62 37.02
C TYR A 356 30.76 -11.20 37.24
N PHE A 357 30.28 -10.17 36.53
CA PHE A 357 30.80 -8.81 36.60
C PHE A 357 29.75 -7.83 37.10
N THR A 358 30.11 -6.84 37.92
CA THR A 358 29.16 -5.79 38.35
C THR A 358 29.40 -4.52 37.52
N GLY A 359 28.34 -3.91 36.98
CA GLY A 359 28.45 -2.72 36.12
C GLY A 359 27.58 -2.76 34.86
N GLY A 360 27.19 -3.95 34.41
CA GLY A 360 26.33 -4.13 33.23
C GLY A 360 26.97 -3.69 31.91
N THR A 361 26.13 -3.53 30.89
CA THR A 361 26.56 -3.14 29.54
C THR A 361 26.28 -1.67 29.23
N SER A 362 27.27 -0.92 28.75
CA SER A 362 27.11 0.49 28.38
C SER A 362 27.98 0.92 27.18
N ASN A 363 27.53 1.95 26.44
CA ASN A 363 28.26 2.59 25.33
C ASN A 363 28.70 1.60 24.24
N VAL A 364 27.76 0.80 23.73
CA VAL A 364 27.99 -0.12 22.61
C VAL A 364 27.64 0.59 21.30
N THR A 365 28.59 0.62 20.35
CA THR A 365 28.40 1.17 19.01
C THR A 365 28.45 0.05 17.97
N ILE A 366 27.44 -0.05 17.10
CA ILE A 366 27.34 -1.06 16.04
C ILE A 366 27.17 -0.34 14.70
N LEU A 367 28.13 -0.50 13.80
CA LEU A 367 28.21 0.20 12.51
C LEU A 367 28.41 -0.80 11.36
N ASN A 368 27.89 -0.47 10.18
CA ASN A 368 28.14 -1.18 8.92
C ASN A 368 27.94 -2.70 9.02
N ASN A 369 27.03 -3.13 9.89
CA ASN A 369 26.80 -4.55 10.14
C ASN A 369 25.92 -5.11 9.01
N ALA A 370 26.29 -6.25 8.44
CA ALA A 370 25.58 -6.98 7.39
C ALA A 370 25.11 -8.36 7.90
N ALA A 371 24.65 -8.43 9.15
CA ALA A 371 24.02 -9.62 9.70
C ALA A 371 22.80 -10.06 8.87
N ALA A 372 22.86 -11.25 8.29
CA ALA A 372 21.84 -11.83 7.41
C ALA A 372 20.74 -12.59 8.18
N GLU A 373 20.89 -12.78 9.50
CA GLU A 373 19.85 -13.43 10.31
C GLU A 373 18.56 -12.59 10.37
N PRO A 374 17.37 -13.23 10.43
CA PRO A 374 16.10 -12.53 10.68
C PRO A 374 16.07 -11.73 11.98
N ASN A 375 16.91 -12.11 12.94
CA ASN A 375 17.16 -11.37 14.18
C ASN A 375 18.59 -10.79 14.16
N PRO A 376 18.83 -9.66 13.48
CA PRO A 376 20.18 -9.15 13.25
C PRO A 376 20.79 -8.51 14.51
N LEU A 377 19.98 -7.91 15.38
CA LEU A 377 20.40 -7.30 16.63
C LEU A 377 19.28 -7.40 17.66
N TYR A 378 19.59 -7.87 18.86
CA TYR A 378 18.64 -7.84 19.97
C TYR A 378 19.31 -7.50 21.30
N VAL A 379 18.53 -6.83 22.15
CA VAL A 379 18.97 -6.29 23.42
C VAL A 379 18.07 -6.84 24.52
N GLN A 380 18.66 -7.40 25.56
CA GLN A 380 17.90 -7.87 26.72
C GLN A 380 17.33 -6.69 27.51
N VAL A 381 16.12 -6.86 28.02
CA VAL A 381 15.39 -5.94 28.88
C VAL A 381 15.07 -6.68 30.18
N GLY A 382 15.70 -6.29 31.28
CA GLY A 382 15.58 -6.99 32.58
C GLY A 382 16.56 -8.16 32.74
N ASN A 383 16.40 -8.94 33.82
CA ASN A 383 17.29 -10.06 34.20
C ASN A 383 16.51 -11.39 34.29
N TYR A 384 17.24 -12.48 34.02
CA TYR A 384 16.86 -13.86 34.27
C TYR A 384 16.80 -14.15 35.79
N ASN A 385 15.63 -14.56 36.28
CA ASN A 385 15.37 -15.17 37.61
C ASN A 385 15.41 -14.33 38.92
N ASP A 386 15.57 -12.99 38.94
CA ASP A 386 15.57 -12.25 40.23
C ASP A 386 15.24 -10.72 40.12
N PRO A 387 14.20 -10.19 40.79
CA PRO A 387 14.01 -8.74 40.96
C PRO A 387 14.77 -8.24 42.21
N PRO A 388 15.45 -7.06 42.21
CA PRO A 388 15.04 -5.83 41.54
C PRO A 388 16.18 -5.03 40.86
N ASN A 389 17.31 -5.63 40.51
CA ASN A 389 18.44 -4.83 40.01
C ASN A 389 18.95 -5.26 38.63
N PRO A 390 18.33 -4.81 37.52
CA PRO A 390 18.94 -4.90 36.21
C PRO A 390 19.71 -3.60 35.94
N TYR A 391 21.02 -3.68 35.75
CA TYR A 391 21.74 -2.60 35.06
C TYR A 391 21.22 -2.57 33.62
N PRO A 392 20.41 -1.57 33.21
CA PRO A 392 19.89 -1.55 31.85
C PRO A 392 21.04 -1.33 30.87
N VAL A 393 20.93 -1.89 29.66
CA VAL A 393 21.84 -1.52 28.57
C VAL A 393 21.67 -0.02 28.29
N THR A 394 22.75 0.74 28.40
CA THR A 394 22.74 2.21 28.18
C THR A 394 23.70 2.61 27.06
N GLY A 395 23.42 3.70 26.36
CA GLY A 395 24.33 4.23 25.33
C GLY A 395 24.52 3.33 24.11
N LEU A 396 23.51 2.53 23.74
CA LEU A 396 23.54 1.80 22.46
C LEU A 396 23.42 2.79 21.28
N ASN A 397 24.38 2.75 20.37
CA ASN A 397 24.39 3.51 19.12
C ASN A 397 24.42 2.54 17.93
N ALA A 398 23.29 2.36 17.25
CA ALA A 398 23.15 1.44 16.13
C ALA A 398 22.33 2.11 14.99
N PRO A 399 22.93 3.06 14.25
CA PRO A 399 22.20 3.94 13.33
C PRO A 399 21.57 3.23 12.12
N ASP A 400 22.03 2.02 11.79
CA ASP A 400 21.48 1.25 10.66
C ASP A 400 20.10 0.63 10.96
N PHE A 401 19.64 0.69 12.21
CA PHE A 401 18.38 0.11 12.65
C PHE A 401 17.37 1.22 12.93
N GLY A 402 16.33 1.30 12.10
CA GLY A 402 15.25 2.29 12.24
C GLY A 402 14.03 1.80 13.02
N TRP A 403 13.98 0.50 13.35
CA TRP A 403 12.78 -0.16 13.84
C TRP A 403 13.08 -1.04 15.04
N ILE A 404 12.12 -1.14 15.94
CA ILE A 404 12.17 -2.10 17.05
C ILE A 404 10.93 -2.98 17.06
N VAL A 405 11.12 -4.23 17.48
CA VAL A 405 10.06 -5.17 17.82
C VAL A 405 10.18 -5.54 19.28
N THR A 406 9.08 -5.54 20.01
CA THR A 406 9.00 -6.11 21.36
C THR A 406 7.87 -7.11 21.43
N ASN A 407 8.04 -8.18 22.22
CA ASN A 407 6.97 -9.15 22.51
C ASN A 407 7.15 -9.64 23.96
N PRO A 408 6.24 -9.28 24.88
CA PRO A 408 6.36 -9.61 26.30
C PRO A 408 6.19 -11.10 26.60
N THR A 409 5.72 -11.88 25.63
CA THR A 409 5.50 -13.32 25.75
C THR A 409 6.55 -14.16 25.00
N PHE A 410 7.58 -13.54 24.43
CA PHE A 410 8.62 -14.23 23.65
C PHE A 410 9.30 -15.38 24.40
N ARG A 411 9.56 -15.26 25.71
CA ARG A 411 10.09 -16.35 26.54
C ARG A 411 9.29 -16.54 27.83
N ALA A 412 8.89 -17.78 28.08
CA ALA A 412 8.31 -18.20 29.35
C ALA A 412 9.38 -18.11 30.46
N GLY A 413 9.24 -17.17 31.40
CA GLY A 413 10.19 -16.99 32.52
C GLY A 413 10.55 -15.55 32.87
N GLY A 414 10.15 -14.58 32.04
CA GLY A 414 10.28 -13.14 32.35
C GLY A 414 11.43 -12.41 31.65
N ASP A 415 12.23 -13.09 30.83
CA ASP A 415 13.19 -12.40 29.96
C ASP A 415 12.45 -11.61 28.87
N ALA A 416 12.64 -10.29 28.84
CA ALA A 416 12.14 -9.44 27.76
C ALA A 416 13.31 -9.04 26.85
N TYR A 417 13.03 -8.82 25.57
CA TYR A 417 14.02 -8.37 24.59
C TYR A 417 13.41 -7.31 23.68
N THR A 418 14.28 -6.38 23.25
CA THR A 418 14.01 -5.46 22.15
C THR A 418 14.82 -5.93 20.95
N PHE A 419 14.13 -6.25 19.86
CA PHE A 419 14.74 -6.69 18.61
C PHE A 419 14.83 -5.50 17.66
N TYR A 420 16.01 -5.22 17.12
CA TYR A 420 16.27 -4.09 16.24
C TYR A 420 16.26 -4.54 14.79
N GLN A 421 15.56 -3.79 13.94
CA GLN A 421 15.27 -4.14 12.56
C GLN A 421 15.55 -2.95 11.64
N ARG A 422 15.91 -3.22 10.38
CA ARG A 422 16.35 -2.17 9.43
C ARG A 422 15.18 -1.53 8.71
N THR A 423 14.21 -2.34 8.30
CA THR A 423 13.03 -1.90 7.55
C THR A 423 11.75 -2.30 8.26
N VAL A 424 10.64 -1.61 7.95
CA VAL A 424 9.30 -1.98 8.42
C VAL A 424 8.91 -3.39 7.97
N THR A 425 9.34 -3.79 6.77
CA THR A 425 9.07 -5.12 6.21
C THR A 425 9.72 -6.19 7.06
N ASP A 426 11.00 -6.03 7.39
CA ASP A 426 11.73 -7.00 8.23
C ASP A 426 11.13 -7.03 9.65
N ALA A 427 10.81 -5.87 10.20
CA ALA A 427 10.25 -5.76 11.54
C ALA A 427 8.88 -6.43 11.67
N THR A 428 7.99 -6.19 10.71
CA THR A 428 6.65 -6.79 10.71
C THR A 428 6.68 -8.27 10.36
N ALA A 429 7.57 -8.71 9.48
CA ALA A 429 7.78 -10.14 9.20
C ALA A 429 8.32 -10.88 10.43
N PHE A 430 9.30 -10.30 11.12
CA PHE A 430 9.85 -10.86 12.36
C PHE A 430 8.76 -10.95 13.45
N ALA A 431 8.00 -9.87 13.67
CA ALA A 431 6.93 -9.83 14.66
C ALA A 431 5.81 -10.86 14.39
N ALA A 432 5.45 -11.06 13.12
CA ALA A 432 4.45 -12.03 12.70
C ALA A 432 4.92 -13.49 12.79
N ALA A 433 6.24 -13.73 12.79
CA ALA A 433 6.83 -15.06 12.89
C ALA A 433 7.02 -15.54 14.34
N LEU A 434 6.79 -14.69 15.35
CA LEU A 434 6.83 -15.08 16.75
C LEU A 434 5.63 -15.96 17.12
N ASP A 435 5.75 -16.76 18.19
CA ASP A 435 4.72 -17.72 18.62
C ASP A 435 3.37 -17.06 18.98
N THR A 436 3.41 -15.80 19.42
CA THR A 436 2.26 -15.00 19.89
C THR A 436 2.29 -13.62 19.21
N PRO A 437 2.08 -13.55 17.90
CA PRO A 437 2.25 -12.31 17.12
C PRO A 437 1.28 -11.21 17.57
N GLU A 438 0.14 -11.55 18.16
CA GLU A 438 -0.84 -10.61 18.73
C GLU A 438 -0.30 -9.78 19.91
N ASN A 439 0.77 -10.24 20.56
CA ASN A 439 1.43 -9.52 21.65
C ASN A 439 2.64 -8.70 21.17
N SER A 440 2.95 -8.75 19.87
CA SER A 440 4.09 -8.03 19.29
C SER A 440 3.77 -6.56 19.07
N LEU A 441 4.73 -5.69 19.36
CA LEU A 441 4.72 -4.26 19.05
C LEU A 441 5.86 -3.96 18.08
N VAL A 442 5.54 -3.41 16.91
CA VAL A 442 6.53 -2.86 15.97
C VAL A 442 6.48 -1.35 16.04
N GLN A 443 7.61 -0.70 16.30
CA GLN A 443 7.72 0.74 16.43
C GLN A 443 8.86 1.31 15.59
N GLU A 444 8.59 2.42 14.92
CA GLU A 444 9.61 3.21 14.23
C GLU A 444 10.35 4.08 15.24
N LEU A 445 11.68 3.98 15.30
CA LEU A 445 12.49 4.74 16.25
C LEU A 445 12.50 6.25 15.96
N ALA A 446 12.39 6.65 14.69
CA ALA A 446 12.45 8.06 14.31
C ALA A 446 11.22 8.85 14.81
N THR A 447 10.02 8.29 14.58
CA THR A 447 8.73 8.95 14.83
C THR A 447 8.10 8.50 16.16
N GLY A 448 8.34 7.25 16.58
CA GLY A 448 7.63 6.59 17.67
C GLY A 448 6.30 5.93 17.23
N GLU A 449 5.95 6.00 15.95
CA GLU A 449 4.70 5.41 15.45
C GLU A 449 4.73 3.88 15.51
N TYR A 450 3.57 3.27 15.76
CA TYR A 450 3.42 1.82 15.75
C TYR A 450 2.93 1.31 14.41
N TYR A 451 3.34 0.10 14.05
CA TYR A 451 2.96 -0.57 12.81
C TYR A 451 2.39 -1.95 13.11
N VAL A 452 1.26 -2.28 12.48
CA VAL A 452 0.53 -3.53 12.76
C VAL A 452 0.27 -4.26 11.45
N GLY A 453 0.88 -5.43 11.29
CA GLY A 453 0.65 -6.34 10.16
C GLY A 453 -0.31 -7.49 10.49
N PRO A 454 -0.67 -8.32 9.50
CA PRO A 454 -1.52 -9.49 9.71
C PRO A 454 -0.97 -10.41 10.83
N GLY A 455 -1.86 -10.91 11.69
CA GLY A 455 -1.51 -11.73 12.86
C GLY A 455 -1.19 -10.93 14.13
N MET A 456 -0.84 -9.64 14.01
CA MET A 456 -0.65 -8.73 15.14
C MET A 456 -1.96 -8.07 15.58
N SER A 457 -1.97 -7.48 16.78
CA SER A 457 -3.15 -6.83 17.38
C SER A 457 -3.07 -5.31 17.28
N ILE A 458 -4.10 -4.71 16.69
CA ILE A 458 -4.27 -3.25 16.66
C ILE A 458 -4.46 -2.70 18.08
N GLN A 459 -5.25 -3.39 18.91
CA GLN A 459 -5.52 -2.94 20.28
C GLN A 459 -4.25 -2.96 21.14
N THR A 460 -3.39 -3.97 20.99
CA THR A 460 -2.13 -4.05 21.72
C THR A 460 -1.23 -2.84 21.43
N ALA A 461 -1.20 -2.37 20.17
CA ALA A 461 -0.45 -1.17 19.80
C ALA A 461 -1.03 0.11 20.40
N LEU A 462 -2.37 0.26 20.45
CA LEU A 462 -3.03 1.40 21.09
C LEU A 462 -2.82 1.40 22.61
N ASP A 463 -2.93 0.24 23.25
CA ASP A 463 -2.75 0.06 24.70
C ASP A 463 -1.31 0.33 25.16
N ALA A 464 -0.32 0.19 24.26
CA ALA A 464 1.06 0.56 24.54
C ALA A 464 1.23 2.06 24.82
N GLY A 465 0.30 2.89 24.34
CA GLY A 465 0.27 4.33 24.55
C GLY A 465 1.34 5.09 23.75
N PRO A 466 1.30 6.44 23.77
CA PRO A 466 2.29 7.26 23.09
C PRO A 466 3.67 7.01 23.70
N PRO A 467 4.69 6.68 22.89
CA PRO A 467 6.06 6.66 23.38
C PRO A 467 6.50 8.05 23.84
N ALA A 468 7.56 8.13 24.65
CA ALA A 468 8.08 9.37 25.21
C ALA A 468 8.41 10.48 24.17
N LYS A 469 8.54 10.11 22.88
CA LYS A 469 8.77 11.05 21.77
C LYS A 469 7.49 11.78 21.29
N MET A 470 6.31 11.31 21.68
CA MET A 470 5.02 11.89 21.30
C MET A 470 4.40 12.65 22.48
N SER A 471 3.84 13.83 22.20
CA SER A 471 3.21 14.69 23.20
C SER A 471 1.70 14.49 23.35
N SER A 472 1.07 13.74 22.45
CA SER A 472 -0.39 13.50 22.42
C SER A 472 -0.70 12.24 21.61
N GLY A 473 -1.48 11.32 22.18
CA GLY A 473 -2.11 10.18 21.49
C GLY A 473 -1.17 9.17 20.81
N THR A 474 -1.67 7.96 20.56
CA THR A 474 -0.93 6.90 19.87
C THR A 474 -1.25 6.92 18.38
N THR A 475 -0.23 6.96 17.52
CA THR A 475 -0.41 6.75 16.07
C THR A 475 -0.11 5.31 15.70
N VAL A 476 -1.10 4.63 15.10
CA VAL A 476 -1.03 3.23 14.69
C VAL A 476 -1.28 3.11 13.19
N ASN A 477 -0.25 2.68 12.48
CA ASN A 477 -0.21 2.41 11.05
C ASN A 477 -0.53 0.93 10.78
N VAL A 478 -1.68 0.65 10.20
CA VAL A 478 -2.11 -0.73 9.90
C VAL A 478 -1.76 -1.08 8.46
N LEU A 479 -1.04 -2.18 8.28
CA LEU A 479 -0.69 -2.72 6.96
C LEU A 479 -1.90 -3.36 6.27
N PRO A 480 -1.90 -3.53 4.94
CA PRO A 480 -2.96 -4.24 4.23
C PRO A 480 -3.22 -5.63 4.83
N GLY A 481 -4.50 -5.97 5.03
CA GLY A 481 -4.91 -7.20 5.69
C GLY A 481 -6.35 -7.18 6.21
N THR A 482 -6.77 -8.31 6.78
CA THR A 482 -8.06 -8.44 7.45
C THR A 482 -7.84 -8.74 8.92
N TYR A 483 -8.41 -7.90 9.79
CA TYR A 483 -8.23 -7.91 11.23
C TYR A 483 -9.59 -8.20 11.88
N ASN A 484 -9.77 -9.41 12.41
CA ASN A 484 -11.01 -9.82 13.06
C ASN A 484 -10.99 -9.43 14.54
N THR A 485 -11.12 -8.13 14.81
CA THR A 485 -10.99 -7.55 16.14
C THR A 485 -11.93 -6.36 16.30
N ASN A 486 -12.15 -5.97 17.54
CA ASN A 486 -12.70 -4.67 17.89
C ASN A 486 -11.56 -3.79 18.42
N VAL A 487 -11.70 -2.48 18.26
CA VAL A 487 -10.66 -1.49 18.57
C VAL A 487 -11.26 -0.32 19.33
N ALA A 488 -10.59 0.12 20.39
CA ALA A 488 -10.98 1.26 21.20
C ALA A 488 -9.95 2.39 21.08
N LEU A 489 -10.41 3.60 20.76
CA LEU A 489 -9.61 4.81 20.60
C LEU A 489 -9.82 5.76 21.78
N SER A 490 -8.72 6.37 22.22
CA SER A 490 -8.63 7.38 23.28
C SER A 490 -8.22 8.75 22.72
N THR A 491 -8.13 9.75 23.60
CA THR A 491 -7.72 11.11 23.24
C THR A 491 -6.39 11.15 22.49
N GLY A 492 -6.40 11.79 21.32
CA GLY A 492 -5.25 11.99 20.44
C GLY A 492 -4.90 10.80 19.54
N ASP A 493 -5.56 9.64 19.71
CA ASP A 493 -5.20 8.45 18.94
C ASP A 493 -5.48 8.64 17.45
N VAL A 494 -4.55 8.18 16.61
CA VAL A 494 -4.67 8.16 15.15
C VAL A 494 -4.57 6.71 14.69
N LEU A 495 -5.69 6.15 14.25
CA LEU A 495 -5.72 4.84 13.61
C LEU A 495 -5.83 5.03 12.09
N GLN A 496 -4.79 4.61 11.37
CA GLN A 496 -4.71 4.80 9.92
C GLN A 496 -4.25 3.55 9.18
N SER A 497 -4.85 3.32 8.02
CA SER A 497 -4.42 2.28 7.09
C SER A 497 -3.34 2.82 6.16
N THR A 498 -2.27 2.05 5.99
CA THR A 498 -1.19 2.35 5.03
C THR A 498 -1.57 2.01 3.57
N GLY A 499 -2.59 1.17 3.37
CA GLY A 499 -3.05 0.71 2.06
C GLY A 499 -4.40 1.28 1.61
N GLY A 500 -5.10 2.01 2.48
CA GLY A 500 -6.46 2.51 2.24
C GLY A 500 -7.56 1.44 2.39
N ALA A 501 -8.82 1.88 2.26
CA ALA A 501 -9.98 1.08 2.66
C ALA A 501 -10.20 -0.16 1.79
N ALA A 502 -9.68 -0.17 0.56
CA ALA A 502 -9.86 -1.26 -0.40
C ALA A 502 -9.12 -2.56 0.00
N VAL A 503 -8.07 -2.46 0.82
CA VAL A 503 -7.19 -3.60 1.15
C VAL A 503 -6.95 -3.79 2.65
N THR A 504 -7.49 -2.91 3.50
CA THR A 504 -7.36 -2.99 4.95
C THR A 504 -8.74 -3.02 5.60
N THR A 505 -9.08 -4.15 6.21
CA THR A 505 -10.41 -4.42 6.76
C THR A 505 -10.34 -4.72 8.26
N ILE A 506 -11.19 -4.07 9.05
CA ILE A 506 -11.47 -4.41 10.45
C ILE A 506 -12.86 -5.04 10.52
N ASN A 507 -12.92 -6.32 10.91
CA ASN A 507 -14.17 -7.05 11.11
C ASN A 507 -14.47 -7.12 12.60
N GLY A 508 -15.53 -6.45 13.02
CA GLY A 508 -15.99 -6.50 14.39
C GLY A 508 -16.55 -7.86 14.76
N ASN A 509 -16.62 -8.11 16.06
CA ASN A 509 -17.16 -9.34 16.61
C ASN A 509 -17.87 -9.07 17.94
N LEU A 510 -18.64 -10.07 18.40
CA LEU A 510 -19.48 -9.97 19.60
C LEU A 510 -18.72 -9.68 20.92
N SER A 511 -17.38 -9.75 20.94
CA SER A 511 -16.60 -9.35 22.12
C SER A 511 -16.36 -7.83 22.21
N GLY A 512 -16.86 -7.04 21.25
CA GLY A 512 -16.49 -5.64 21.02
C GLY A 512 -17.19 -4.55 21.82
N GLY A 513 -18.07 -4.93 22.75
CA GLY A 513 -18.86 -3.95 23.49
C GLY A 513 -19.87 -3.23 22.59
N LEU A 514 -19.62 -1.94 22.30
CA LEU A 514 -20.57 -1.06 21.59
C LEU A 514 -20.20 -0.78 20.13
N GLY A 515 -18.95 -1.06 19.72
CA GLY A 515 -18.45 -0.69 18.40
C GLY A 515 -17.43 -1.68 17.86
N THR A 516 -17.31 -1.79 16.53
CA THR A 516 -16.10 -2.39 15.93
C THR A 516 -14.91 -1.46 16.13
N VAL A 517 -15.13 -0.17 15.86
CA VAL A 517 -14.27 0.92 16.34
C VAL A 517 -15.06 1.73 17.36
N LEU A 518 -14.57 1.80 18.59
CA LEU A 518 -15.18 2.51 19.71
C LEU A 518 -14.32 3.71 20.09
N PHE A 519 -14.85 4.92 19.99
CA PHE A 519 -14.26 6.09 20.64
C PHE A 519 -14.70 6.09 22.11
N LEU A 520 -13.74 5.99 23.02
CA LEU A 520 -13.98 5.88 24.46
C LEU A 520 -14.56 7.17 25.05
N PRO A 521 -15.23 7.13 26.22
CA PRO A 521 -15.78 8.30 26.88
C PRO A 521 -14.75 9.41 27.12
N GLY A 522 -15.06 10.63 26.67
CA GLY A 522 -14.21 11.81 26.86
C GLY A 522 -13.09 11.95 25.83
N THR A 523 -13.11 11.13 24.77
CA THR A 523 -12.09 11.18 23.71
C THR A 523 -12.13 12.52 22.97
N SER A 524 -10.95 13.10 22.74
CA SER A 524 -10.78 14.29 21.91
C SER A 524 -9.64 14.13 20.91
N ASP A 525 -9.67 14.88 19.81
CA ASP A 525 -8.56 15.00 18.86
C ASP A 525 -8.11 13.64 18.25
N ALA A 526 -9.04 12.69 18.14
CA ALA A 526 -8.77 11.35 17.63
C ALA A 526 -9.24 11.19 16.18
N ARG A 527 -8.58 10.29 15.43
CA ARG A 527 -8.77 10.13 13.99
C ARG A 527 -8.83 8.67 13.55
N LEU A 528 -9.79 8.35 12.69
CA LEU A 528 -9.95 7.06 12.01
C LEU A 528 -9.91 7.25 10.49
N THR A 529 -8.98 6.60 9.78
CA THR A 529 -8.89 6.78 8.33
C THR A 529 -8.40 5.57 7.52
N GLY A 530 -9.02 5.37 6.35
CA GLY A 530 -8.54 4.43 5.34
C GLY A 530 -8.93 2.97 5.57
N PHE A 531 -10.01 2.67 6.29
CA PHE A 531 -10.42 1.28 6.58
C PHE A 531 -11.74 0.89 5.92
N THR A 532 -11.86 -0.37 5.52
CA THR A 532 -13.18 -1.03 5.55
C THR A 532 -13.47 -1.46 6.99
N VAL A 533 -14.52 -0.93 7.60
CA VAL A 533 -14.96 -1.28 8.97
C VAL A 533 -16.31 -1.99 8.86
N ASN A 534 -16.32 -3.28 9.16
CA ASN A 534 -17.54 -4.08 9.17
C ASN A 534 -18.05 -4.22 10.61
N GLY A 535 -19.30 -3.80 10.83
CA GLY A 535 -19.99 -3.98 12.10
C GLY A 535 -20.27 -5.44 12.45
N TYR A 536 -21.05 -5.63 13.51
CA TYR A 536 -21.58 -6.92 13.93
C TYR A 536 -22.98 -6.73 14.52
N ASP A 537 -23.81 -7.79 14.47
CA ASP A 537 -25.15 -7.79 15.02
C ASP A 537 -25.12 -8.26 16.48
N ASN A 538 -25.62 -7.43 17.41
CA ASN A 538 -25.64 -7.76 18.82
C ASN A 538 -26.86 -8.63 19.23
N THR A 539 -27.85 -8.86 18.37
CA THR A 539 -29.10 -9.63 18.60
C THR A 539 -29.98 -9.18 19.79
N SER A 540 -29.44 -8.35 20.69
CA SER A 540 -30.08 -7.84 21.89
C SER A 540 -30.80 -6.53 21.57
N PRO A 541 -32.14 -6.50 21.56
CA PRO A 541 -32.88 -5.35 21.03
C PRO A 541 -32.69 -4.05 21.81
N GLY A 542 -32.37 -4.16 23.11
CA GLY A 542 -32.17 -3.01 23.99
C GLY A 542 -30.75 -2.44 24.00
N LEU A 543 -29.80 -3.04 23.28
CA LEU A 543 -28.40 -2.60 23.25
C LEU A 543 -28.00 -2.26 21.82
N GLU A 544 -27.79 -0.97 21.57
CA GLU A 544 -27.41 -0.46 20.26
C GLU A 544 -25.89 -0.57 20.09
N VAL A 545 -25.45 -1.27 19.04
CA VAL A 545 -24.05 -1.30 18.64
C VAL A 545 -23.88 -0.68 17.25
N ALA A 546 -22.63 -0.44 16.83
CA ALA A 546 -22.34 0.08 15.51
C ALA A 546 -21.02 -0.43 14.94
N ALA A 547 -20.79 -0.26 13.63
CA ALA A 547 -19.44 -0.39 13.08
C ALA A 547 -18.50 0.67 13.69
N VAL A 548 -18.95 1.92 13.80
CA VAL A 548 -18.24 3.00 14.50
C VAL A 548 -19.13 3.60 15.59
N TYR A 549 -18.69 3.55 16.85
CA TYR A 549 -19.45 4.03 18.00
C TYR A 549 -18.70 5.14 18.74
N LEU A 550 -19.36 6.25 19.01
CA LEU A 550 -18.83 7.37 19.81
C LEU A 550 -19.52 7.38 21.18
N GLN A 551 -18.81 6.93 22.22
CA GLN A 551 -19.34 6.80 23.58
C GLN A 551 -19.04 8.04 24.43
N GLY A 552 -20.01 8.54 25.17
CA GLY A 552 -19.85 9.70 26.04
C GLY A 552 -19.53 10.99 25.28
N ASN A 553 -19.03 11.99 26.01
CA ASN A 553 -18.68 13.28 25.44
C ASN A 553 -17.46 13.18 24.52
N GLN A 554 -17.48 13.87 23.38
CA GLN A 554 -16.46 13.82 22.33
C GLN A 554 -16.13 15.23 21.81
N ALA A 555 -14.87 15.44 21.38
CA ALA A 555 -14.46 16.68 20.73
C ALA A 555 -13.43 16.46 19.61
N ASN A 556 -13.52 17.21 18.50
CA ASN A 556 -12.52 17.21 17.41
C ASN A 556 -12.22 15.82 16.82
N ILE A 557 -13.24 14.97 16.68
CA ILE A 557 -13.08 13.63 16.12
C ILE A 557 -13.13 13.70 14.59
N THR A 558 -12.19 13.03 13.92
CA THR A 558 -12.16 12.94 12.45
C THR A 558 -12.33 11.50 11.98
N ILE A 559 -13.32 11.25 11.12
CA ILE A 559 -13.59 9.95 10.50
C ILE A 559 -13.62 10.16 8.99
N GLU A 560 -12.60 9.67 8.27
CA GLU A 560 -12.47 9.93 6.84
C GLU A 560 -11.88 8.82 5.98
N ASP A 561 -12.28 8.79 4.70
CA ASP A 561 -11.74 7.86 3.71
C ASP A 561 -11.98 6.37 4.07
N ASN A 562 -13.07 6.07 4.78
CA ASN A 562 -13.45 4.72 5.21
C ASN A 562 -14.61 4.15 4.39
N VAL A 563 -14.73 2.82 4.35
CA VAL A 563 -15.94 2.09 3.97
C VAL A 563 -16.55 1.50 5.25
N ILE A 564 -17.68 2.04 5.72
CA ILE A 564 -18.29 1.66 7.00
C ILE A 564 -19.57 0.87 6.71
N ASN A 565 -19.55 -0.43 6.98
CA ASN A 565 -20.65 -1.33 6.69
C ASN A 565 -21.41 -1.70 7.96
N ALA A 566 -22.71 -1.41 7.95
CA ALA A 566 -23.66 -1.96 8.91
C ALA A 566 -23.82 -3.48 8.71
N VAL A 567 -23.82 -4.22 9.80
CA VAL A 567 -24.08 -5.67 9.81
C VAL A 567 -25.07 -5.94 10.94
N GLY A 568 -26.36 -5.88 10.65
CA GLY A 568 -27.43 -6.11 11.62
C GLY A 568 -27.79 -4.93 12.52
N ASP A 569 -26.87 -4.00 12.74
CA ASP A 569 -27.05 -2.79 13.56
C ASP A 569 -26.52 -1.53 12.84
N ALA A 570 -26.27 -0.42 13.54
CA ALA A 570 -25.91 0.85 12.90
C ALA A 570 -24.52 0.83 12.22
N GLY A 571 -24.32 1.68 11.21
CA GLY A 571 -22.99 1.94 10.64
C GLY A 571 -22.19 2.87 11.54
N LEU A 572 -22.75 4.03 11.89
CA LEU A 572 -22.15 4.97 12.82
C LEU A 572 -23.19 5.46 13.84
N LEU A 573 -22.81 5.50 15.12
CA LEU A 573 -23.69 5.96 16.19
C LEU A 573 -22.95 6.82 17.22
N THR A 574 -23.56 7.93 17.62
CA THR A 574 -23.16 8.68 18.82
C THR A 574 -24.09 8.35 19.98
N GLU A 575 -23.56 8.14 21.18
CA GLU A 575 -24.35 7.86 22.38
C GLU A 575 -25.45 8.93 22.61
N TYR A 576 -26.61 8.50 23.09
CA TYR A 576 -27.75 9.38 23.32
C TYR A 576 -27.44 10.49 24.35
N ALA A 577 -27.81 11.73 24.04
CA ALA A 577 -27.64 12.92 24.89
C ALA A 577 -26.18 13.30 25.26
N ALA A 578 -25.18 12.68 24.64
CA ALA A 578 -23.78 13.05 24.83
C ALA A 578 -23.40 14.33 24.06
N THR A 579 -22.45 15.11 24.61
CA THR A 579 -21.87 16.28 23.92
C THR A 579 -20.96 15.82 22.79
N VAL A 580 -21.11 16.40 21.59
CA VAL A 580 -20.22 16.12 20.45
C VAL A 580 -19.91 17.45 19.76
N GLU A 581 -18.66 17.86 19.79
CA GLU A 581 -18.20 19.12 19.21
C GLU A 581 -17.10 18.87 18.16
N GLY A 582 -17.15 19.56 17.02
CA GLY A 582 -16.09 19.49 16.02
C GLY A 582 -15.92 18.11 15.36
N LEU A 583 -17.00 17.34 15.24
CA LEU A 583 -16.99 16.03 14.58
C LEU A 583 -16.94 16.21 13.05
N VAL A 584 -15.91 15.65 12.41
CA VAL A 584 -15.74 15.65 10.95
C VAL A 584 -15.94 14.23 10.42
N ILE A 585 -16.92 14.04 9.55
CA ILE A 585 -17.19 12.80 8.83
C ILE A 585 -17.12 13.12 7.34
N GLN A 586 -16.05 12.70 6.66
CA GLN A 586 -15.87 13.05 5.26
C GLN A 586 -15.30 11.95 4.37
N ARG A 587 -15.70 11.93 3.09
CA ARG A 587 -15.22 10.95 2.10
C ARG A 587 -15.38 9.49 2.51
N ASN A 588 -16.40 9.17 3.32
CA ASN A 588 -16.70 7.80 3.71
C ASN A 588 -17.79 7.20 2.82
N THR A 589 -17.78 5.87 2.66
CA THR A 589 -18.91 5.12 2.10
C THR A 589 -19.61 4.37 3.22
N PHE A 590 -20.85 4.72 3.52
CA PHE A 590 -21.72 3.99 4.44
C PHE A 590 -22.55 2.96 3.65
N GLY A 591 -22.39 1.69 4.00
CA GLY A 591 -23.00 0.55 3.31
C GLY A 591 -23.57 -0.49 4.27
N GLY A 592 -23.86 -1.69 3.75
CA GLY A 592 -24.40 -2.79 4.54
C GLY A 592 -25.88 -2.62 4.90
N GLN A 593 -26.35 -3.38 5.90
CA GLN A 593 -27.75 -3.41 6.30
C GLN A 593 -27.89 -3.36 7.82
N THR A 594 -28.82 -2.54 8.30
CA THR A 594 -29.01 -2.26 9.75
C THR A 594 -29.97 -3.22 10.46
N PHE A 595 -30.15 -4.39 9.87
CA PHE A 595 -30.91 -5.54 10.37
C PHE A 595 -30.33 -6.80 9.70
N ASP A 596 -30.49 -7.96 10.32
CA ASP A 596 -30.03 -9.24 9.83
C ASP A 596 -31.05 -9.93 8.91
N GLY A 597 -30.54 -10.60 7.88
CA GLY A 597 -31.33 -11.35 6.91
C GLY A 597 -32.20 -10.49 5.97
N PRO A 598 -33.03 -11.12 5.12
CA PRO A 598 -33.81 -10.42 4.10
C PRO A 598 -35.07 -9.71 4.63
N THR A 599 -35.50 -10.03 5.86
CA THR A 599 -36.77 -9.53 6.43
C THR A 599 -36.53 -8.90 7.79
N PRO A 600 -36.74 -7.58 7.94
CA PRO A 600 -36.64 -6.93 9.25
C PRO A 600 -37.76 -7.39 10.20
N GLY A 601 -37.48 -7.32 11.50
CA GLY A 601 -38.42 -7.53 12.59
C GLY A 601 -39.21 -6.27 12.98
N GLY A 602 -40.13 -6.43 13.94
CA GLY A 602 -40.93 -5.35 14.52
C GLY A 602 -42.21 -5.00 13.73
N ASP A 603 -43.09 -4.22 14.36
CA ASP A 603 -44.34 -3.70 13.78
C ASP A 603 -44.44 -2.16 13.99
N GLY A 604 -43.34 -1.45 13.75
CA GLY A 604 -43.23 0.01 13.82
C GLY A 604 -42.11 0.55 14.73
N PHE A 605 -41.94 1.87 14.77
CA PHE A 605 -40.83 2.53 15.49
C PHE A 605 -40.76 2.20 16.99
N GLY A 606 -41.88 1.97 17.66
CA GLY A 606 -41.91 1.67 19.10
C GLY A 606 -41.27 0.34 19.48
N SER A 607 -41.10 -0.57 18.51
CA SER A 607 -40.52 -1.91 18.72
C SER A 607 -38.99 -1.93 18.72
N GLN A 608 -38.31 -0.86 18.29
CA GLN A 608 -36.86 -0.86 18.04
C GLN A 608 -35.99 -1.14 19.28
N PHE A 609 -36.53 -0.96 20.49
CA PHE A 609 -35.81 -1.20 21.75
C PHE A 609 -36.23 -2.50 22.46
N THR A 610 -37.24 -3.19 21.94
CA THR A 610 -37.87 -4.32 22.62
C THR A 610 -37.97 -5.56 21.75
N THR A 611 -37.86 -5.42 20.43
CA THR A 611 -37.96 -6.50 19.44
C THR A 611 -36.63 -6.68 18.73
N PRO A 612 -36.08 -7.91 18.63
CA PRO A 612 -34.85 -8.18 17.90
C PRO A 612 -34.98 -7.83 16.40
N ASN A 613 -33.84 -7.64 15.76
CA ASN A 613 -33.73 -7.49 14.30
C ASN A 613 -34.55 -6.32 13.70
N VAL A 614 -34.69 -5.21 14.44
CA VAL A 614 -35.40 -4.02 13.95
C VAL A 614 -34.40 -3.09 13.26
N PRO A 615 -34.69 -2.57 12.06
CA PRO A 615 -33.78 -1.66 11.35
C PRO A 615 -33.38 -0.44 12.19
N ARG A 616 -32.07 -0.22 12.32
CA ARG A 616 -31.48 1.01 12.87
C ARG A 616 -31.29 2.07 11.80
N SER A 617 -31.02 3.30 12.20
CA SER A 617 -30.43 4.29 11.29
C SER A 617 -29.02 3.84 10.89
N LEU A 618 -28.64 4.11 9.64
CA LEU A 618 -27.31 3.78 9.15
C LEU A 618 -26.25 4.70 9.77
N VAL A 619 -26.58 5.99 9.91
CA VAL A 619 -25.79 6.98 10.64
C VAL A 619 -26.72 7.73 11.60
N TYR A 620 -26.36 7.74 12.89
CA TYR A 620 -27.16 8.38 13.93
C TYR A 620 -26.31 9.30 14.81
N ILE A 621 -26.46 10.61 14.62
CA ILE A 621 -25.96 11.63 15.53
C ILE A 621 -27.14 12.08 16.39
N SER A 622 -27.18 11.56 17.62
CA SER A 622 -28.31 11.66 18.56
C SER A 622 -28.64 13.11 18.96
N PRO A 623 -29.86 13.40 19.43
CA PRO A 623 -30.23 14.75 19.87
C PRO A 623 -29.61 15.10 21.24
N ALA A 624 -28.96 16.26 21.35
CA ALA A 624 -28.52 16.85 22.62
C ALA A 624 -28.44 18.39 22.52
N THR A 625 -28.49 19.11 23.64
CA THR A 625 -28.38 20.59 23.66
C THR A 625 -26.99 21.12 23.30
N ASN A 626 -25.96 20.27 23.36
CA ASN A 626 -24.55 20.65 23.19
C ASN A 626 -23.90 19.83 22.05
N LYS A 627 -24.47 19.86 20.85
CA LYS A 627 -23.82 19.33 19.65
C LYS A 627 -23.64 20.42 18.62
N SER A 628 -22.41 20.67 18.23
CA SER A 628 -22.06 21.79 17.35
C SER A 628 -20.88 21.50 16.43
N ALA A 629 -20.81 22.22 15.32
CA ALA A 629 -19.73 22.13 14.34
C ALA A 629 -19.51 20.72 13.78
N VAL A 630 -20.61 20.00 13.52
CA VAL A 630 -20.58 18.71 12.82
C VAL A 630 -20.41 18.96 11.32
N THR A 631 -19.38 18.38 10.72
CA THR A 631 -19.19 18.36 9.26
C THR A 631 -19.51 16.95 8.75
N PHE A 632 -20.42 16.84 7.78
CA PHE A 632 -20.74 15.61 7.08
C PHE A 632 -20.62 15.87 5.58
N SER A 633 -19.45 15.61 4.99
CA SER A 633 -19.17 16.02 3.60
C SER A 633 -18.58 14.94 2.69
N ASP A 634 -18.91 14.99 1.40
CA ASP A 634 -18.37 14.09 0.37
C ASP A 634 -18.56 12.59 0.68
N ASN A 635 -19.55 12.23 1.51
CA ASN A 635 -19.84 10.84 1.84
C ASN A 635 -20.80 10.21 0.82
N ARG A 636 -20.71 8.90 0.65
CA ARG A 636 -21.72 8.09 -0.05
C ARG A 636 -22.49 7.24 0.93
N VAL A 637 -23.82 7.36 0.95
CA VAL A 637 -24.71 6.63 1.85
C VAL A 637 -25.58 5.70 1.02
N SER A 638 -25.18 4.42 0.97
CA SER A 638 -25.70 3.40 0.06
C SER A 638 -26.29 2.17 0.75
N GLY A 639 -26.26 2.12 2.10
CA GLY A 639 -26.76 1.00 2.87
C GLY A 639 -28.29 0.91 2.95
N THR A 640 -28.76 -0.13 3.62
CA THR A 640 -30.19 -0.44 3.77
C THR A 640 -30.61 -0.29 5.24
N ALA A 641 -31.59 0.60 5.50
CA ALA A 641 -32.14 0.89 6.83
C ALA A 641 -33.64 0.59 6.95
N GLY A 642 -34.20 -0.21 6.05
CA GLY A 642 -35.60 -0.62 6.09
C GLY A 642 -35.94 -1.71 5.07
N GLY A 643 -37.10 -2.32 5.22
CA GLY A 643 -37.62 -3.37 4.36
C GLY A 643 -39.04 -3.80 4.75
N ILE A 644 -39.53 -4.87 4.12
CA ILE A 644 -40.84 -5.44 4.42
C ILE A 644 -40.68 -6.60 5.41
N ASN A 645 -41.38 -6.54 6.55
CA ASN A 645 -41.32 -7.60 7.56
C ASN A 645 -42.11 -8.86 7.13
N ALA A 646 -42.00 -9.93 7.92
CA ALA A 646 -42.69 -11.19 7.66
C ALA A 646 -44.24 -11.08 7.62
N SER A 647 -44.82 -10.04 8.22
CA SER A 647 -46.26 -9.76 8.21
C SER A 647 -46.70 -8.92 7.00
N GLY A 648 -45.77 -8.52 6.11
CA GLY A 648 -46.04 -7.65 4.97
C GLY A 648 -46.11 -6.16 5.31
N ASN A 649 -45.72 -5.77 6.53
CA ASN A 649 -45.70 -4.37 6.96
C ASN A 649 -44.33 -3.73 6.70
N GLU A 650 -44.32 -2.46 6.29
CA GLU A 650 -43.10 -1.68 6.14
C GLU A 650 -42.42 -1.43 7.50
N GLN A 651 -41.14 -1.79 7.60
CA GLN A 651 -40.26 -1.46 8.71
C GLN A 651 -39.08 -0.66 8.19
N GLY A 652 -38.54 0.24 9.01
CA GLY A 652 -37.41 1.04 8.59
C GLY A 652 -37.18 2.25 9.46
N ASN A 653 -35.99 2.81 9.28
CA ASN A 653 -35.51 4.01 9.93
C ASN A 653 -34.95 4.97 8.89
N THR A 654 -34.72 6.21 9.28
CA THR A 654 -34.00 7.19 8.44
C THR A 654 -32.57 6.71 8.22
N LEU A 655 -32.05 6.80 6.99
CA LEU A 655 -30.66 6.41 6.69
C LEU A 655 -29.69 7.23 7.55
N VAL A 656 -29.78 8.56 7.50
CA VAL A 656 -28.93 9.47 8.26
C VAL A 656 -29.75 10.43 9.10
N THR A 657 -29.48 10.51 10.39
CA THR A 657 -30.03 11.56 11.28
C THR A 657 -28.89 12.40 11.84
N ILE A 658 -28.96 13.72 11.66
CA ILE A 658 -28.00 14.69 12.19
C ILE A 658 -28.73 15.72 13.07
N ASP A 659 -28.56 15.55 14.38
CA ASP A 659 -29.14 16.45 15.39
C ASP A 659 -28.07 17.32 16.05
N ALA A 660 -27.49 18.22 15.27
CA ALA A 660 -26.47 19.15 15.74
C ALA A 660 -26.74 20.56 15.20
N ALA A 661 -26.52 21.58 16.03
CA ALA A 661 -26.60 22.96 15.60
C ALA A 661 -25.32 23.36 14.84
N GLY A 662 -25.43 24.25 13.86
CA GLY A 662 -24.26 24.68 13.09
C GLY A 662 -23.63 23.58 12.24
N ALA A 663 -24.41 22.55 11.85
CA ALA A 663 -23.90 21.46 11.04
C ALA A 663 -23.67 21.90 9.58
N THR A 664 -22.62 21.38 8.95
CA THR A 664 -22.34 21.57 7.53
C THR A 664 -22.44 20.22 6.82
N ILE A 665 -23.39 20.09 5.90
CA ILE A 665 -23.71 18.85 5.20
C ILE A 665 -23.58 19.10 3.69
N SER A 666 -22.51 18.65 3.07
CA SER A 666 -22.23 19.02 1.67
C SER A 666 -21.61 17.95 0.79
N GLY A 667 -21.91 17.95 -0.51
CA GLY A 667 -21.28 17.05 -1.48
C GLY A 667 -21.59 15.56 -1.30
N ASN A 668 -22.55 15.20 -0.43
CA ASN A 668 -22.86 13.80 -0.14
C ASN A 668 -23.78 13.20 -1.22
N THR A 669 -23.67 11.90 -1.44
CA THR A 669 -24.63 11.12 -2.25
C THR A 669 -25.40 10.16 -1.37
N PHE A 670 -26.72 10.32 -1.28
CA PHE A 670 -27.64 9.43 -0.60
C PHE A 670 -28.34 8.55 -1.62
N ASP A 671 -27.91 7.30 -1.75
CA ASP A 671 -28.43 6.30 -2.70
C ASP A 671 -28.82 4.96 -2.05
N GLY A 672 -28.98 4.96 -0.72
CA GLY A 672 -29.42 3.81 0.08
C GLY A 672 -30.92 3.56 0.05
N VAL A 673 -31.37 2.61 0.88
CA VAL A 673 -32.76 2.08 0.86
C VAL A 673 -33.39 2.16 2.26
N THR A 674 -34.62 2.68 2.33
CA THR A 674 -35.52 2.49 3.50
C THR A 674 -36.96 2.55 3.03
N THR A 675 -37.86 1.76 3.63
CA THR A 675 -39.21 1.56 3.05
C THR A 675 -40.33 2.16 3.90
N ARG A 676 -40.07 2.60 5.13
CA ARG A 676 -41.15 2.97 6.07
C ARG A 676 -41.62 4.41 5.84
N GLY A 677 -42.91 4.62 5.64
CA GLY A 677 -43.50 5.96 5.59
C GLY A 677 -43.02 6.91 6.71
N GLY A 678 -42.57 8.11 6.31
CA GLY A 678 -42.01 9.14 7.21
C GLY A 678 -40.51 8.98 7.54
N SER A 679 -39.84 7.94 7.03
CA SER A 679 -38.37 7.85 7.04
C SER A 679 -37.77 8.64 5.88
N ALA A 680 -36.51 9.06 6.02
CA ALA A 680 -35.83 9.87 5.02
C ALA A 680 -34.41 9.34 4.70
N ALA A 681 -33.83 9.82 3.60
CA ALA A 681 -32.40 9.68 3.36
C ALA A 681 -31.59 10.51 4.36
N LEU A 682 -31.98 11.77 4.58
CA LEU A 682 -31.40 12.64 5.60
C LEU A 682 -32.50 13.27 6.45
N ARG A 683 -32.32 13.22 7.77
CA ARG A 683 -33.10 14.01 8.72
C ARG A 683 -32.19 14.98 9.45
N ILE A 684 -32.62 16.24 9.55
CA ILE A 684 -31.96 17.27 10.37
C ILE A 684 -32.91 17.91 11.37
N ARG A 685 -32.39 18.21 12.56
CA ARG A 685 -33.17 18.82 13.65
C ARG A 685 -32.49 20.01 14.35
N GLY A 686 -31.22 20.27 14.09
CA GLY A 686 -30.47 21.39 14.68
C GLY A 686 -30.54 22.68 13.86
N SER A 687 -30.54 23.82 14.55
CA SER A 687 -30.51 25.16 13.94
C SER A 687 -29.19 25.46 13.25
N MET A 688 -29.13 26.53 12.45
CA MET A 688 -27.92 27.04 11.78
C MET A 688 -27.24 25.99 10.88
N THR A 689 -28.02 25.05 10.32
CA THR A 689 -27.49 23.94 9.52
C THR A 689 -27.45 24.31 8.04
N SER A 690 -26.31 24.11 7.37
CA SER A 690 -26.17 24.23 5.91
C SER A 690 -26.21 22.86 5.25
N VAL A 691 -27.05 22.71 4.22
CA VAL A 691 -27.19 21.51 3.40
C VAL A 691 -26.98 21.90 1.93
N SER A 692 -25.83 21.59 1.34
CA SER A 692 -25.50 22.06 0.00
C SER A 692 -24.80 21.07 -0.94
N GLY A 693 -25.16 21.08 -2.23
CA GLY A 693 -24.49 20.25 -3.24
C GLY A 693 -24.63 18.74 -3.03
N ASN A 694 -25.66 18.29 -2.28
CA ASN A 694 -25.91 16.86 -2.05
C ASN A 694 -26.80 16.27 -3.15
N ILE A 695 -26.70 14.96 -3.35
CA ILE A 695 -27.51 14.18 -4.29
C ILE A 695 -28.36 13.18 -3.51
N PHE A 696 -29.68 13.25 -3.63
CA PHE A 696 -30.66 12.35 -3.03
C PHE A 696 -31.31 11.51 -4.13
N ARG A 697 -30.92 10.25 -4.25
CA ARG A 697 -31.39 9.32 -5.29
C ARG A 697 -31.72 7.92 -4.76
N GLY A 698 -31.80 7.77 -3.44
CA GLY A 698 -32.05 6.49 -2.79
C GLY A 698 -33.48 6.01 -2.93
N GLU A 699 -33.71 4.73 -2.63
CA GLU A 699 -35.05 4.15 -2.54
C GLU A 699 -35.63 4.50 -1.16
N VAL A 700 -36.06 5.75 -0.99
CA VAL A 700 -36.52 6.30 0.29
C VAL A 700 -37.83 7.06 0.13
N PRO A 701 -38.71 7.13 1.16
CA PRO A 701 -39.97 7.87 1.06
C PRO A 701 -39.76 9.39 1.06
N ILE A 702 -38.72 9.88 1.73
CA ILE A 702 -38.40 11.30 1.83
C ILE A 702 -36.91 11.51 1.53
N GLY A 703 -36.56 12.47 0.67
CA GLY A 703 -35.16 12.85 0.44
C GLY A 703 -34.56 13.51 1.68
N LEU A 704 -35.06 14.70 2.01
CA LEU A 704 -34.65 15.50 3.16
C LEU A 704 -35.83 15.78 4.10
N LEU A 705 -35.70 15.40 5.36
CA LEU A 705 -36.68 15.68 6.41
C LEU A 705 -36.14 16.73 7.39
N LEU A 706 -36.78 17.89 7.40
CA LEU A 706 -36.52 18.97 8.36
C LEU A 706 -37.52 18.86 9.52
N GLY A 707 -37.08 18.74 10.78
CA GLY A 707 -38.03 18.77 11.90
C GLY A 707 -37.46 18.85 13.31
N GLY A 708 -37.95 19.75 14.18
CA GLY A 708 -37.41 19.92 15.55
C GLY A 708 -37.78 21.26 16.19
N ALA A 709 -37.29 21.53 17.41
CA ALA A 709 -37.70 22.66 18.26
C ALA A 709 -37.06 24.03 17.93
N SER A 710 -36.13 24.09 16.97
CA SER A 710 -35.55 25.35 16.49
C SER A 710 -35.09 25.18 15.03
N GLY A 711 -35.99 25.45 14.07
CA GLY A 711 -35.67 25.46 12.64
C GLY A 711 -34.84 26.66 12.17
N ASP A 712 -34.38 27.48 13.11
CA ASP A 712 -33.75 28.77 12.82
C ASP A 712 -32.45 28.63 12.04
N GLY A 713 -32.27 29.44 11.00
CA GLY A 713 -31.04 29.54 10.20
C GLY A 713 -30.66 28.30 9.38
N ILE A 714 -31.61 27.44 9.01
CA ILE A 714 -31.34 26.29 8.13
C ILE A 714 -31.28 26.76 6.67
N VAL A 715 -30.21 26.42 5.94
CA VAL A 715 -30.06 26.72 4.51
C VAL A 715 -29.93 25.42 3.73
N VAL A 716 -30.83 25.20 2.77
CA VAL A 716 -30.85 24.06 1.85
C VAL A 716 -30.65 24.60 0.44
N GLU A 717 -29.43 24.49 -0.09
CA GLU A 717 -29.07 25.11 -1.36
C GLU A 717 -28.39 24.18 -2.37
N ALA A 718 -28.69 24.34 -3.65
CA ALA A 718 -27.97 23.65 -4.73
C ALA A 718 -27.91 22.10 -4.60
N ASN A 719 -28.93 21.47 -4.00
CA ASN A 719 -29.02 20.01 -3.90
C ASN A 719 -29.82 19.42 -5.07
N THR A 720 -29.53 18.17 -5.42
CA THR A 720 -30.27 17.39 -6.41
C THR A 720 -31.09 16.31 -5.71
N PHE A 721 -32.39 16.27 -5.95
CA PHE A 721 -33.32 15.26 -5.50
C PHE A 721 -33.90 14.56 -6.73
N ASP A 722 -33.64 13.27 -6.85
CA ASP A 722 -34.00 12.44 -8.00
C ASP A 722 -34.75 11.21 -7.49
N GLY A 723 -36.06 11.18 -7.74
CA GLY A 723 -36.93 10.09 -7.34
C GLY A 723 -36.78 8.84 -8.22
N ASN A 724 -35.88 8.84 -9.22
CA ASN A 724 -35.54 7.71 -10.08
C ASN A 724 -36.77 7.07 -10.75
N GLY A 725 -37.74 7.88 -11.19
CA GLY A 725 -39.00 7.42 -11.79
C GLY A 725 -39.94 6.65 -10.86
N ARG A 726 -39.67 6.60 -9.55
CA ARG A 726 -40.47 5.85 -8.56
C ARG A 726 -41.56 6.66 -7.89
N ARG A 727 -41.49 7.99 -7.97
CA ARG A 727 -42.42 8.91 -7.29
C ARG A 727 -42.52 8.61 -5.79
N PRO A 728 -41.44 8.79 -5.01
CA PRO A 728 -41.53 8.67 -3.56
C PRO A 728 -42.21 9.92 -2.94
N SER A 729 -42.63 9.85 -1.68
CA SER A 729 -43.57 10.82 -1.09
C SER A 729 -43.14 12.29 -1.14
N ALA A 730 -41.90 12.64 -0.78
CA ALA A 730 -41.45 14.02 -0.85
C ALA A 730 -39.94 14.19 -1.03
N GLY A 731 -39.51 15.07 -1.95
CA GLY A 731 -38.11 15.46 -2.08
C GLY A 731 -37.61 16.13 -0.78
N ILE A 732 -38.29 17.19 -0.36
CA ILE A 732 -38.07 17.86 0.93
C ILE A 732 -39.36 17.85 1.74
N SER A 733 -39.29 17.49 3.02
CA SER A 733 -40.42 17.48 3.95
C SER A 733 -40.14 18.34 5.18
N LEU A 734 -41.08 19.22 5.52
CA LEU A 734 -41.09 20.05 6.72
C LEU A 734 -42.06 19.44 7.76
N PHE A 735 -41.55 19.07 8.94
CA PHE A 735 -42.33 18.29 9.92
C PHE A 735 -42.08 18.73 11.38
N GLY A 736 -43.14 19.06 12.12
CA GLY A 736 -43.11 19.26 13.59
C GLY A 736 -43.88 20.49 14.08
N SER A 737 -44.19 20.56 15.39
CA SER A 737 -44.72 21.76 16.05
C SER A 737 -43.57 22.57 16.66
N GLY A 738 -43.48 23.87 16.40
CA GLY A 738 -42.46 24.73 17.00
C GLY A 738 -41.08 24.72 16.32
N LEU A 739 -41.01 24.46 15.01
CA LEU A 739 -39.86 24.95 14.24
C LEU A 739 -39.88 26.47 14.38
N GLY A 740 -38.90 27.05 15.08
CA GLY A 740 -38.65 28.49 15.02
C GLY A 740 -38.55 28.87 13.54
N SER A 741 -39.56 29.57 13.04
CA SER A 741 -39.80 29.70 11.62
C SER A 741 -38.97 30.81 10.98
N ASP A 742 -38.22 31.59 11.78
CA ASP A 742 -37.27 32.57 11.26
C ASP A 742 -36.09 31.85 10.58
N GLY A 743 -35.88 32.06 9.28
CA GLY A 743 -34.59 31.80 8.64
C GLY A 743 -34.38 30.42 8.01
N ILE A 744 -35.43 29.65 7.69
CA ILE A 744 -35.29 28.50 6.79
C ILE A 744 -35.24 28.99 5.34
N VAL A 745 -34.17 28.69 4.62
CA VAL A 745 -33.97 29.05 3.21
C VAL A 745 -33.83 27.78 2.37
N ILE A 746 -34.68 27.61 1.35
CA ILE A 746 -34.61 26.52 0.39
C ILE A 746 -34.42 27.14 -1.00
N THR A 747 -33.24 27.01 -1.60
CA THR A 747 -32.92 27.70 -2.85
C THR A 747 -32.05 26.93 -3.84
N GLY A 748 -32.21 27.16 -5.14
CA GLY A 748 -31.31 26.59 -6.15
C GLY A 748 -31.32 25.06 -6.24
N ASN A 749 -32.30 24.37 -5.63
CA ASN A 749 -32.35 22.91 -5.63
C ASN A 749 -33.02 22.37 -6.91
N LEU A 750 -32.59 21.21 -7.39
CA LEU A 750 -33.22 20.45 -8.47
C LEU A 750 -34.01 19.28 -7.86
N ILE A 751 -35.32 19.19 -8.09
CA ILE A 751 -36.21 18.16 -7.53
C ILE A 751 -37.01 17.51 -8.65
N THR A 752 -36.80 16.22 -8.88
CA THR A 752 -37.32 15.47 -10.04
C THR A 752 -37.94 14.15 -9.58
N ASP A 753 -39.07 13.76 -10.17
CA ASP A 753 -39.69 12.44 -9.99
C ASP A 753 -40.13 12.07 -8.55
N TRP A 754 -40.60 13.03 -7.75
CA TRP A 754 -41.22 12.83 -6.43
C TRP A 754 -42.74 13.07 -6.46
N GLU A 755 -43.52 12.49 -5.55
CA GLU A 755 -44.96 12.82 -5.44
C GLU A 755 -45.14 14.31 -5.07
N ALA A 756 -44.36 14.79 -4.10
CA ALA A 756 -44.25 16.20 -3.75
C ALA A 756 -42.81 16.69 -3.86
N GLY A 757 -42.60 17.86 -4.47
CA GLY A 757 -41.28 18.50 -4.47
C GLY A 757 -40.89 18.95 -3.06
N VAL A 758 -41.71 19.82 -2.47
CA VAL A 758 -41.62 20.24 -1.07
C VAL A 758 -42.97 20.00 -0.38
N TYR A 759 -42.95 19.26 0.73
CA TYR A 759 -44.13 18.90 1.52
C TYR A 759 -44.06 19.51 2.93
N SER A 760 -45.20 19.92 3.48
CA SER A 760 -45.31 20.38 4.87
C SER A 760 -46.57 19.81 5.54
N ALA A 761 -46.41 19.31 6.76
CA ALA A 761 -47.51 18.82 7.61
C ALA A 761 -47.77 19.73 8.83
N MET A 762 -47.23 20.95 8.83
CA MET A 762 -47.31 21.90 9.97
C MET A 762 -48.64 22.66 10.01
N THR A 763 -49.03 23.14 11.20
CA THR A 763 -50.16 24.06 11.35
C THR A 763 -49.83 25.47 10.87
N LEU A 764 -50.86 26.16 10.36
CA LEU A 764 -50.89 27.45 9.66
C LEU A 764 -50.18 28.66 10.32
N THR A 765 -49.65 28.54 11.53
CA THR A 765 -49.00 29.63 12.28
C THR A 765 -47.48 29.50 12.35
N ASP A 766 -46.93 28.36 11.94
CA ASP A 766 -45.53 27.97 12.23
C ASP A 766 -44.61 28.04 11.00
N LEU A 767 -45.04 28.69 9.91
CA LEU A 767 -44.27 28.81 8.66
C LEU A 767 -43.77 30.24 8.35
N SER A 768 -44.03 31.20 9.24
CA SER A 768 -43.59 32.60 9.06
C SER A 768 -42.07 32.72 9.14
N GLY A 769 -41.40 32.87 7.99
CA GLY A 769 -39.93 32.99 7.88
C GLY A 769 -39.24 31.85 7.13
N VAL A 770 -40.01 30.91 6.58
CA VAL A 770 -39.54 29.98 5.54
C VAL A 770 -39.53 30.70 4.19
N SER A 771 -38.39 30.66 3.49
CA SER A 771 -38.21 31.23 2.15
C SER A 771 -37.83 30.12 1.16
N ILE A 772 -38.61 29.96 0.10
CA ILE A 772 -38.40 28.97 -0.94
C ILE A 772 -38.26 29.70 -2.27
N TYR A 773 -37.07 29.75 -2.86
CA TYR A 773 -36.88 30.50 -4.10
C TYR A 773 -35.84 29.92 -5.04
N GLU A 774 -35.97 30.15 -6.35
CA GLU A 774 -35.01 29.69 -7.37
C GLU A 774 -34.83 28.16 -7.42
N ASN A 775 -35.81 27.37 -6.99
CA ASN A 775 -35.75 25.92 -7.10
C ASN A 775 -36.35 25.43 -8.43
N CYS A 776 -35.82 24.34 -8.94
CA CYS A 776 -36.35 23.60 -10.07
C CYS A 776 -37.09 22.34 -9.60
N ILE A 777 -38.34 22.16 -10.00
CA ILE A 777 -39.23 21.10 -9.53
C ILE A 777 -39.97 20.47 -10.73
N ILE A 778 -39.65 19.22 -11.12
CA ILE A 778 -40.14 18.58 -12.35
C ILE A 778 -40.86 17.27 -12.05
N ALA A 779 -41.97 17.02 -12.77
CA ALA A 779 -42.71 15.76 -12.80
C ALA A 779 -43.30 15.27 -11.45
N ASN A 780 -43.73 16.20 -10.59
CA ASN A 780 -44.33 15.89 -9.30
C ASN A 780 -45.86 16.01 -9.34
N ASP A 781 -46.59 15.07 -8.72
CA ASP A 781 -48.06 15.00 -8.77
C ASP A 781 -48.75 16.10 -7.96
N VAL A 782 -48.07 16.66 -6.96
CA VAL A 782 -48.60 17.74 -6.12
C VAL A 782 -47.58 18.87 -6.06
N GLY A 783 -47.70 19.82 -6.98
CA GLY A 783 -47.02 21.10 -6.87
C GLY A 783 -47.59 21.88 -5.68
N ALA A 784 -46.74 22.09 -4.67
CA ALA A 784 -46.94 22.91 -3.47
C ALA A 784 -47.82 22.36 -2.32
N ALA A 785 -47.11 22.11 -1.23
CA ALA A 785 -47.44 22.22 0.20
C ALA A 785 -48.89 22.57 0.62
N HIS A 786 -49.40 21.81 1.60
CA HIS A 786 -50.54 22.25 2.43
C HIS A 786 -50.08 23.38 3.37
N VAL A 787 -50.19 24.64 2.93
CA VAL A 787 -49.68 25.84 3.64
C VAL A 787 -50.79 26.75 4.15
N GLY A 788 -51.91 26.28 4.71
CA GLY A 788 -53.05 27.20 4.93
C GLY A 788 -52.66 28.45 5.78
N SER A 789 -53.36 29.59 5.68
CA SER A 789 -53.16 30.94 6.31
C SER A 789 -51.77 31.53 6.72
N ALA A 790 -50.63 30.84 6.64
CA ALA A 790 -49.30 31.36 6.96
C ALA A 790 -48.72 32.17 5.79
N THR A 791 -47.90 33.19 6.08
CA THR A 791 -47.11 33.89 5.07
C THR A 791 -45.83 33.10 4.77
N LEU A 792 -45.80 32.42 3.62
CA LEU A 792 -44.65 31.74 3.04
C LEU A 792 -44.13 32.58 1.88
N VAL A 793 -42.82 32.86 1.82
CA VAL A 793 -42.21 33.54 0.67
C VAL A 793 -41.82 32.49 -0.37
N MET A 794 -42.56 32.43 -1.46
CA MET A 794 -42.23 31.60 -2.62
C MET A 794 -41.97 32.51 -3.82
N GLU A 795 -40.74 32.53 -4.33
CA GLU A 795 -40.36 33.39 -5.46
C GLU A 795 -39.56 32.59 -6.47
N ASN A 796 -39.83 32.75 -7.77
CA ASN A 796 -38.91 32.30 -8.83
C ASN A 796 -38.65 30.79 -8.84
N ASN A 797 -39.62 29.98 -8.37
CA ASN A 797 -39.52 28.52 -8.43
C ASN A 797 -40.14 28.00 -9.72
N TRP A 798 -39.48 27.06 -10.37
CA TRP A 798 -39.97 26.46 -11.60
C TRP A 798 -40.64 25.11 -11.36
N TRP A 799 -41.89 24.99 -11.81
CA TRP A 799 -42.66 23.75 -11.89
C TRP A 799 -42.69 23.21 -13.34
N GLY A 800 -42.01 22.09 -13.61
CA GLY A 800 -42.01 21.40 -14.91
C GLY A 800 -43.32 20.65 -15.19
N SER A 801 -43.63 20.37 -16.46
CA SER A 801 -44.87 19.70 -16.88
C SER A 801 -44.98 18.27 -16.33
N ALA A 802 -46.15 17.89 -15.80
CA ALA A 802 -46.43 16.53 -15.37
C ALA A 802 -46.55 15.61 -16.60
N SER A 803 -45.64 14.64 -16.75
CA SER A 803 -45.76 13.58 -17.75
C SER A 803 -46.17 12.26 -17.08
N GLY A 804 -47.44 11.87 -17.24
CA GLY A 804 -47.92 10.59 -16.70
C GLY A 804 -49.42 10.34 -16.93
N PRO A 805 -49.84 9.10 -17.24
CA PRO A 805 -51.25 8.75 -17.38
C PRO A 805 -51.91 8.75 -15.99
N GLY A 806 -52.59 9.84 -15.65
CA GLY A 806 -53.24 10.03 -14.34
C GLY A 806 -53.13 11.42 -13.73
N ALA A 807 -52.45 12.37 -14.40
CA ALA A 807 -52.29 13.77 -14.00
C ALA A 807 -53.61 14.59 -14.03
N GLY A 808 -54.61 14.14 -13.28
CA GLY A 808 -55.91 14.78 -13.11
C GLY A 808 -56.16 15.04 -11.62
N GLY A 809 -55.47 16.03 -11.05
CA GLY A 809 -55.67 16.43 -9.66
C GLY A 809 -54.76 17.57 -9.24
N ALA A 810 -55.27 18.80 -9.36
CA ALA A 810 -54.84 20.06 -8.72
C ALA A 810 -53.42 20.15 -8.10
N ASN A 811 -52.60 21.05 -8.65
CA ASN A 811 -51.59 21.78 -7.87
C ASN A 811 -52.32 22.56 -6.75
N GLY A 812 -52.48 21.92 -5.59
CA GLY A 812 -53.31 22.41 -4.49
C GLY A 812 -52.55 23.33 -3.55
N ILE A 813 -52.32 24.57 -3.96
CA ILE A 813 -51.84 25.61 -3.05
C ILE A 813 -52.99 26.00 -2.11
N SER A 814 -52.87 25.78 -0.80
CA SER A 814 -53.79 26.31 0.21
C SER A 814 -52.99 27.19 1.17
N GLY A 815 -53.27 28.50 1.32
CA GLY A 815 -52.47 29.44 2.13
C GLY A 815 -52.78 30.91 1.93
N ASN A 816 -52.38 31.78 2.88
CA ASN A 816 -52.39 33.24 2.69
C ASN A 816 -51.00 33.65 2.20
N ILE A 817 -50.79 33.47 0.92
CA ILE A 817 -49.51 33.66 0.24
C ILE A 817 -49.52 35.09 -0.31
N ASP A 818 -48.41 35.82 -0.18
CA ASP A 818 -48.10 36.90 -1.14
C ASP A 818 -47.80 36.19 -2.46
N ALA A 819 -48.89 35.85 -3.15
CA ALA A 819 -48.89 34.84 -4.19
C ALA A 819 -48.13 35.33 -5.42
N ASP A 820 -47.28 34.44 -5.92
CA ASP A 820 -47.01 34.31 -7.33
C ASP A 820 -48.35 34.34 -8.12
N PRO A 821 -48.51 35.22 -9.12
CA PRO A 821 -49.70 35.28 -9.96
C PRO A 821 -50.02 34.01 -10.78
N PHE A 822 -49.18 32.95 -10.74
CA PHE A 822 -49.30 31.76 -11.59
C PHE A 822 -49.78 30.46 -10.92
N ALA A 823 -50.62 30.53 -9.89
CA ALA A 823 -51.39 29.36 -9.43
C ALA A 823 -52.39 28.91 -10.53
N THR A 824 -52.23 27.69 -11.06
CA THR A 824 -52.94 27.17 -12.25
C THR A 824 -54.40 26.73 -12.02
N THR A 825 -54.99 26.95 -10.83
CA THR A 825 -56.44 26.82 -10.59
C THR A 825 -56.96 27.89 -9.62
N PRO A 826 -58.15 28.49 -9.85
CA PRO A 826 -58.76 29.40 -8.89
C PRO A 826 -59.10 28.70 -7.58
N ILE A 827 -58.60 29.22 -6.46
CA ILE A 827 -58.88 28.70 -5.12
C ILE A 827 -60.21 29.28 -4.63
N SER A 828 -61.21 28.45 -4.30
CA SER A 828 -62.44 28.93 -3.67
C SER A 828 -62.15 29.35 -2.21
N GLY A 829 -62.43 30.60 -1.85
CA GLY A 829 -62.32 31.08 -0.46
C GLY A 829 -61.33 32.23 -0.23
N ILE A 830 -60.69 32.77 -1.27
CA ILE A 830 -59.97 34.05 -1.18
C ILE A 830 -60.98 35.18 -1.46
N ASP A 831 -61.41 35.88 -0.41
CA ASP A 831 -62.22 37.09 -0.53
C ASP A 831 -61.38 38.19 -1.22
N GLY A 832 -61.77 38.53 -2.45
CA GLY A 832 -61.09 39.54 -3.28
C GLY A 832 -61.69 39.71 -4.68
N CYS A 833 -62.44 38.73 -5.17
CA CYS A 833 -63.24 38.85 -6.40
C CYS A 833 -64.72 39.12 -6.04
N GLY A 834 -65.09 40.38 -5.83
CA GLY A 834 -66.48 40.74 -5.51
C GLY A 834 -66.85 42.20 -5.76
N SER A 835 -67.31 42.53 -6.97
CA SER A 835 -68.52 43.33 -7.23
C SER A 835 -68.71 43.67 -8.73
N ASP A 836 -69.95 44.01 -9.07
CA ASP A 836 -70.67 43.85 -10.34
C ASP A 836 -70.17 44.59 -11.61
N THR A 837 -68.87 44.90 -11.77
CA THR A 837 -68.34 45.41 -13.07
C THR A 837 -66.93 44.96 -13.46
N GLY A 838 -66.33 43.96 -12.82
CA GLY A 838 -65.01 43.43 -13.20
C GLY A 838 -65.07 42.01 -13.78
N THR A 839 -65.14 41.87 -15.10
CA THR A 839 -64.96 40.60 -15.83
C THR A 839 -63.49 40.15 -15.79
N CYS A 840 -63.19 38.98 -15.21
CA CYS A 840 -61.97 38.22 -15.51
C CYS A 840 -62.28 37.21 -16.62
N SER A 841 -61.75 37.43 -17.82
CA SER A 841 -61.81 36.47 -18.93
C SER A 841 -60.47 35.79 -19.09
N PHE A 842 -60.39 34.52 -18.69
CA PHE A 842 -59.34 33.59 -19.09
C PHE A 842 -59.76 32.93 -20.40
N SER A 843 -58.94 33.07 -21.43
CA SER A 843 -59.06 32.31 -22.68
C SER A 843 -57.68 31.78 -23.07
N GLU A 844 -57.53 30.46 -22.94
CA GLU A 844 -56.47 29.59 -23.49
C GLU A 844 -55.07 29.75 -22.88
N ILE A 845 -54.77 28.97 -21.83
CA ILE A 845 -53.38 28.61 -21.46
C ILE A 845 -53.20 27.13 -21.77
N THR A 846 -52.77 26.87 -23.00
CA THR A 846 -52.09 25.66 -23.44
C THR A 846 -51.04 26.13 -24.44
N ASP A 847 -49.77 25.83 -24.18
CA ASP A 847 -48.55 26.31 -24.85
C ASP A 847 -48.17 27.79 -24.58
N GLU A 848 -46.86 28.05 -24.50
CA GLU A 848 -46.26 29.39 -24.68
C GLU A 848 -46.82 29.99 -25.97
N ARG A 849 -47.90 30.76 -25.85
CA ARG A 849 -48.59 31.28 -27.02
C ARG A 849 -47.90 32.55 -27.45
N VAL A 850 -47.11 32.47 -28.51
CA VAL A 850 -46.53 33.67 -29.12
C VAL A 850 -47.56 34.29 -30.05
N GLU A 851 -48.09 35.45 -29.67
CA GLU A 851 -49.02 36.22 -30.48
C GLU A 851 -48.21 37.15 -31.41
N VAL A 852 -48.34 36.96 -32.73
CA VAL A 852 -47.72 37.85 -33.73
C VAL A 852 -48.76 38.85 -34.22
N ARG A 853 -48.52 40.14 -33.97
CA ARG A 853 -49.38 41.24 -34.46
C ARG A 853 -48.69 41.98 -35.62
N PRO A 854 -49.08 41.74 -36.89
CA PRO A 854 -48.48 42.45 -38.01
C PRO A 854 -48.99 43.90 -38.06
N GLY A 855 -48.08 44.87 -37.91
CA GLY A 855 -48.26 46.24 -38.38
C GLY A 855 -47.73 46.39 -39.83
N PRO A 856 -48.00 47.52 -40.51
CA PRO A 856 -47.61 47.70 -41.91
C PRO A 856 -46.10 47.75 -42.17
N ASP A 857 -45.27 48.04 -41.15
CA ASP A 857 -43.80 48.13 -41.28
C ASP A 857 -43.02 47.46 -40.10
N HIS A 858 -43.71 47.04 -39.04
CA HIS A 858 -43.12 46.40 -37.84
C HIS A 858 -43.97 45.21 -37.41
N GLY A 859 -43.32 44.14 -36.93
CA GLY A 859 -43.98 43.02 -36.26
C GLY A 859 -43.50 42.87 -34.82
N ILE A 860 -44.41 42.40 -33.98
CA ILE A 860 -44.18 42.18 -32.55
C ILE A 860 -44.45 40.71 -32.27
N ALA A 861 -43.50 40.03 -31.63
CA ALA A 861 -43.69 38.72 -31.02
C ALA A 861 -43.68 38.87 -29.51
N THR A 862 -44.77 38.47 -28.86
CA THR A 862 -44.91 38.53 -27.40
C THR A 862 -44.82 37.13 -26.83
N ILE A 863 -43.87 36.91 -25.91
CA ILE A 863 -43.79 35.71 -25.07
C ILE A 863 -44.43 36.08 -23.73
N GLU A 864 -45.60 35.50 -23.47
CA GLU A 864 -46.34 35.70 -22.22
C GLU A 864 -45.98 34.60 -21.21
N ASN A 865 -45.79 34.99 -19.95
CA ASN A 865 -45.36 34.12 -18.83
C ASN A 865 -43.94 33.48 -18.96
N PRO A 866 -42.88 34.20 -19.38
CA PRO A 866 -41.53 33.66 -19.53
C PRO A 866 -40.71 33.58 -18.22
N ASP A 867 -41.36 33.44 -17.07
CA ASP A 867 -40.67 33.45 -15.77
C ASP A 867 -39.68 32.27 -15.69
N GLY A 868 -38.41 32.59 -15.42
CA GLY A 868 -37.31 31.62 -15.39
C GLY A 868 -36.50 31.49 -16.68
N ILE A 869 -36.88 32.18 -17.77
CA ILE A 869 -36.09 32.23 -19.00
C ILE A 869 -34.85 33.12 -18.78
N THR A 870 -33.68 32.51 -18.84
CA THR A 870 -32.39 33.20 -18.62
C THR A 870 -31.70 33.59 -19.93
N ARG A 871 -32.08 32.97 -21.05
CA ARG A 871 -31.53 33.25 -22.38
C ARG A 871 -32.60 33.06 -23.45
N ILE A 872 -32.59 33.95 -24.42
CA ILE A 872 -33.35 33.86 -25.67
C ILE A 872 -32.38 33.84 -26.83
N ARG A 873 -32.61 32.94 -27.78
CA ARG A 873 -31.88 32.88 -29.04
C ARG A 873 -32.82 33.06 -30.22
N LEU A 874 -32.45 33.93 -31.16
CA LEU A 874 -33.25 34.26 -32.35
C LEU A 874 -32.52 33.83 -33.63
N TYR A 875 -33.16 33.03 -34.49
CA TYR A 875 -32.57 32.52 -35.73
C TYR A 875 -33.04 33.26 -37.00
N GLY A 876 -32.13 33.43 -37.98
CA GLY A 876 -32.42 33.47 -39.41
C GLY A 876 -33.47 34.48 -39.92
N LEU A 877 -33.26 35.77 -39.67
CA LEU A 877 -34.19 36.84 -40.10
C LEU A 877 -34.05 37.17 -41.61
N ILE A 878 -34.67 36.39 -42.51
CA ILE A 878 -34.72 36.79 -43.93
C ILE A 878 -35.72 37.95 -44.07
N ASN A 879 -35.27 39.09 -44.60
CA ASN A 879 -36.05 40.30 -44.82
C ASN A 879 -36.55 41.05 -43.56
N LEU A 880 -36.01 40.77 -42.37
CA LEU A 880 -36.23 41.60 -41.17
C LEU A 880 -34.92 42.04 -40.51
N SER A 881 -34.96 43.19 -39.82
CA SER A 881 -33.95 43.63 -38.87
C SER A 881 -34.50 43.59 -37.45
N PHE A 882 -33.70 43.06 -36.53
CA PHE A 882 -33.96 43.13 -35.09
C PHE A 882 -33.98 44.60 -34.62
N VAL A 883 -35.00 44.98 -33.85
CA VAL A 883 -35.17 46.36 -33.34
C VAL A 883 -34.91 46.43 -31.84
N SER A 884 -35.64 45.66 -31.03
CA SER A 884 -35.51 45.66 -29.57
C SER A 884 -36.08 44.41 -28.91
N ILE A 885 -35.58 44.09 -27.72
CA ILE A 885 -36.27 43.23 -26.76
C ILE A 885 -36.58 44.07 -25.54
N THR A 886 -37.85 44.05 -25.13
CA THR A 886 -38.29 44.66 -23.89
C THR A 886 -38.90 43.60 -22.99
N GLY A 887 -38.44 43.56 -21.75
CA GLY A 887 -39.05 42.77 -20.70
C GLY A 887 -39.66 43.70 -19.67
N ASN A 888 -40.65 43.19 -18.95
CA ASN A 888 -41.24 43.90 -17.83
C ASN A 888 -40.45 43.64 -16.53
N ASN A 889 -40.91 44.25 -15.42
CA ASN A 889 -40.39 44.01 -14.07
C ASN A 889 -38.87 44.24 -13.88
N GLY A 890 -38.28 45.19 -14.61
CA GLY A 890 -36.86 45.52 -14.47
C GLY A 890 -35.91 44.53 -15.16
N ALA A 891 -36.45 43.59 -15.95
CA ALA A 891 -35.65 42.71 -16.78
C ALA A 891 -34.80 43.51 -17.79
N THR A 892 -33.55 43.11 -17.92
CA THR A 892 -32.56 43.75 -18.78
C THR A 892 -32.01 42.72 -19.76
N PHE A 893 -31.89 43.10 -21.03
CA PHE A 893 -31.49 42.21 -22.12
C PHE A 893 -30.11 42.64 -22.59
N THR A 894 -29.12 41.77 -22.39
CA THR A 894 -27.75 42.04 -22.81
C THR A 894 -27.42 41.17 -24.02
N PRO A 895 -27.04 41.75 -25.18
CA PRO A 895 -26.60 40.99 -26.33
C PRO A 895 -25.35 40.18 -25.98
N ALA A 896 -25.40 38.86 -26.17
CA ALA A 896 -24.26 37.97 -25.98
C ALA A 896 -23.42 37.78 -27.26
N GLY A 897 -23.95 38.21 -28.42
CA GLY A 897 -23.26 38.34 -29.71
C GLY A 897 -23.40 37.13 -30.65
N GLY A 898 -23.31 37.38 -31.98
CA GLY A 898 -23.40 36.37 -33.05
C GLY A 898 -24.75 36.35 -33.79
N ASP A 899 -24.79 35.70 -34.94
CA ASP A 899 -26.00 35.25 -35.64
C ASP A 899 -26.03 33.71 -35.49
N PRO A 900 -27.06 33.08 -34.91
CA PRO A 900 -28.30 33.65 -34.36
C PRO A 900 -28.06 34.64 -33.21
N LEU A 901 -28.90 35.68 -33.11
CA LEU A 901 -28.79 36.72 -32.09
C LEU A 901 -29.15 36.17 -30.71
N ASP A 902 -28.16 36.10 -29.83
CA ASP A 902 -28.31 35.65 -28.45
C ASP A 902 -28.48 36.83 -27.47
N PHE A 903 -29.46 36.69 -26.58
CA PHE A 903 -29.73 37.65 -25.50
C PHE A 903 -29.78 36.95 -24.16
N THR A 904 -29.02 37.45 -23.21
CA THR A 904 -29.12 37.05 -21.81
C THR A 904 -30.09 37.99 -21.10
N VAL A 905 -31.01 37.41 -20.32
CA VAL A 905 -31.99 38.15 -19.53
C VAL A 905 -31.51 38.20 -18.09
N THR A 906 -31.38 39.40 -17.53
CA THR A 906 -31.13 39.62 -16.10
C THR A 906 -32.35 40.26 -15.46
N GLY A 907 -32.97 39.55 -14.51
CA GLY A 907 -34.29 39.84 -13.95
C GLY A 907 -35.34 38.81 -14.41
N LEU A 908 -36.52 38.81 -13.82
CA LEU A 908 -37.58 37.82 -14.09
C LEU A 908 -38.78 38.51 -14.75
N PRO A 909 -38.79 38.57 -16.10
CA PRO A 909 -39.90 39.15 -16.82
C PRO A 909 -41.09 38.19 -16.86
N THR A 910 -42.27 38.69 -16.52
CA THR A 910 -43.54 37.99 -16.75
C THR A 910 -44.08 38.20 -18.18
N GLN A 911 -43.40 39.04 -18.98
CA GLN A 911 -43.63 39.22 -20.40
C GLN A 911 -42.34 39.64 -21.10
N ILE A 912 -42.04 39.03 -22.25
CA ILE A 912 -40.94 39.43 -23.13
C ILE A 912 -41.51 39.78 -24.49
N GLU A 913 -41.24 40.99 -24.95
CA GLU A 913 -41.66 41.47 -26.26
C GLU A 913 -40.43 41.64 -27.15
N VAL A 914 -40.41 40.93 -28.28
CA VAL A 914 -39.38 41.03 -29.31
C VAL A 914 -39.95 41.81 -30.49
N THR A 915 -39.35 42.96 -30.78
CA THR A 915 -39.76 43.85 -31.86
C THR A 915 -38.79 43.74 -33.04
N PHE A 916 -39.35 43.70 -34.25
CA PHE A 916 -38.59 43.62 -35.49
C PHE A 916 -39.20 44.50 -36.59
N GLU A 917 -38.36 44.95 -37.52
CA GLU A 917 -38.71 45.81 -38.64
C GLU A 917 -38.50 45.07 -39.97
N GLN A 918 -39.40 45.25 -40.93
CA GLN A 918 -39.30 44.60 -42.23
C GLN A 918 -38.37 45.37 -43.17
N VAL A 919 -37.34 44.68 -43.68
CA VAL A 919 -36.33 45.23 -44.59
C VAL A 919 -36.79 45.15 -46.06
N ASP A 920 -37.69 44.22 -46.40
CA ASP A 920 -38.35 44.13 -47.71
C ASP A 920 -39.86 43.88 -47.60
N VAL A 921 -40.63 44.97 -47.66
CA VAL A 921 -42.11 44.99 -47.59
C VAL A 921 -42.81 44.28 -48.75
N SER A 922 -42.08 43.87 -49.79
CA SER A 922 -42.63 43.15 -50.94
C SER A 922 -42.74 41.64 -50.74
N ASN A 923 -42.13 41.08 -49.67
CA ASN A 923 -42.20 39.66 -49.33
C ASN A 923 -42.56 39.45 -47.84
N PRO A 924 -43.84 39.26 -47.50
CA PRO A 924 -44.32 39.14 -46.12
C PRO A 924 -44.13 37.75 -45.48
N ALA A 925 -43.46 36.80 -46.14
CA ALA A 925 -43.27 35.44 -45.62
C ALA A 925 -41.87 35.27 -45.01
N ALA A 926 -41.79 35.31 -43.68
CA ALA A 926 -40.60 34.91 -42.94
C ALA A 926 -41.01 34.09 -41.71
N ALA A 927 -40.23 33.03 -41.45
CA ALA A 927 -40.37 32.16 -40.28
C ALA A 927 -39.39 32.65 -39.21
N TYR A 928 -39.85 32.74 -37.97
CA TYR A 928 -39.02 33.10 -36.82
C TYR A 928 -39.13 31.99 -35.78
N ASN A 929 -37.99 31.61 -35.23
CA ASN A 929 -37.93 30.68 -34.12
C ASN A 929 -37.23 31.41 -32.97
N ALA A 930 -37.90 31.46 -31.82
CA ALA A 930 -37.29 31.86 -30.56
C ALA A 930 -37.04 30.58 -29.75
N GLU A 931 -35.77 30.35 -29.41
CA GLU A 931 -35.38 29.32 -28.47
C GLU A 931 -35.24 29.93 -27.08
N THR A 932 -35.98 29.39 -26.13
CA THR A 932 -35.91 29.79 -24.72
C THR A 932 -35.23 28.69 -23.91
N TYR A 933 -34.34 29.11 -23.01
CA TYR A 933 -33.53 28.17 -22.22
C TYR A 933 -34.02 28.04 -20.79
N SER A 934 -34.23 26.77 -20.43
CA SER A 934 -34.69 26.33 -19.12
C SER A 934 -33.55 26.06 -18.12
N PRO A 935 -33.41 26.79 -17.00
CA PRO A 935 -32.65 26.33 -15.83
C PRO A 935 -32.99 24.94 -15.27
N CYS A 936 -34.19 24.39 -15.49
CA CYS A 936 -34.57 23.08 -14.93
C CYS A 936 -33.90 21.87 -15.59
N ASN A 937 -33.93 21.79 -16.92
CA ASN A 937 -33.52 20.60 -17.66
C ASN A 937 -32.42 20.87 -18.70
N GLY A 938 -32.05 22.14 -18.93
CA GLY A 938 -31.34 22.51 -20.15
C GLY A 938 -32.18 22.33 -21.43
N ASP A 939 -33.49 22.04 -21.28
CA ASP A 939 -34.40 21.90 -22.40
C ASP A 939 -34.50 23.24 -23.15
N THR A 940 -34.50 23.13 -24.48
CA THR A 940 -34.71 24.23 -25.40
C THR A 940 -36.16 24.15 -25.87
N LEU A 941 -37.01 25.08 -25.44
CA LEU A 941 -38.34 25.21 -26.01
C LEU A 941 -38.19 25.94 -27.35
N VAL A 942 -38.45 25.22 -28.45
CA VAL A 942 -38.48 25.78 -29.81
C VAL A 942 -39.93 26.10 -30.13
N SER A 943 -40.31 27.38 -30.10
CA SER A 943 -41.63 27.81 -30.60
C SER A 943 -41.51 28.23 -32.07
N ASN A 944 -42.17 27.48 -32.96
CA ASN A 944 -42.35 27.88 -34.37
C ASN A 944 -43.53 28.85 -34.44
N LEU A 945 -43.32 30.09 -34.86
CA LEU A 945 -44.40 31.09 -34.98
C LEU A 945 -45.22 30.83 -36.26
N ASP A 946 -46.49 30.49 -36.11
CA ASP A 946 -47.44 30.12 -37.19
C ASP A 946 -47.69 31.30 -38.18
N PRO A 947 -47.98 31.09 -39.49
CA PRO A 947 -48.61 29.90 -40.08
C PRO A 947 -47.62 28.85 -40.59
N PRO A 948 -48.05 27.57 -40.73
CA PRO A 948 -47.13 26.45 -40.84
C PRO A 948 -46.85 26.10 -42.31
N LEU A 949 -45.60 25.74 -42.62
CA LEU A 949 -45.24 25.08 -43.86
C LEU A 949 -44.69 23.67 -43.57
N THR A 950 -45.32 22.65 -44.16
CA THR A 950 -44.80 21.28 -44.16
C THR A 950 -43.83 21.09 -45.33
N LEU A 951 -42.59 20.66 -45.05
CA LEU A 951 -41.82 19.57 -45.69
C LEU A 951 -40.30 19.85 -45.71
N GLY A 952 -39.54 18.92 -45.15
CA GLY A 952 -38.11 18.71 -45.43
C GLY A 952 -37.24 18.73 -44.18
N VAL A 953 -36.97 17.55 -43.60
CA VAL A 953 -35.85 17.39 -42.67
C VAL A 953 -34.57 17.60 -43.48
N GLU A 954 -33.93 18.75 -43.30
CA GLU A 954 -32.51 18.91 -43.57
C GLU A 954 -31.79 18.89 -42.23
N ASP A 955 -31.03 17.82 -41.99
CA ASP A 955 -29.96 17.82 -41.01
C ASP A 955 -29.07 19.04 -41.31
N GLU A 956 -28.94 19.94 -40.34
CA GLU A 956 -27.95 21.02 -40.39
C GLU A 956 -26.59 20.40 -40.71
N THR A 957 -26.13 20.59 -41.94
CA THR A 957 -24.77 20.21 -42.35
C THR A 957 -23.80 20.95 -41.42
N PRO A 958 -23.00 20.22 -40.62
CA PRO A 958 -22.12 20.85 -39.65
C PRO A 958 -21.19 21.83 -40.36
N THR A 959 -21.00 23.03 -39.82
CA THR A 959 -20.20 24.07 -40.48
C THR A 959 -18.70 23.94 -40.22
N GLN A 960 -18.30 23.00 -39.35
CA GLN A 960 -16.92 22.75 -38.97
C GLN A 960 -16.63 21.26 -38.78
N PHE A 961 -15.37 20.88 -38.99
CA PHE A 961 -14.86 19.56 -38.63
C PHE A 961 -14.75 19.45 -37.12
N GLU A 962 -15.38 18.42 -36.55
CA GLU A 962 -15.42 18.22 -35.11
C GLU A 962 -15.17 16.74 -34.79
N LEU A 963 -14.32 16.46 -33.82
CA LEU A 963 -14.27 15.17 -33.13
C LEU A 963 -14.77 15.40 -31.71
N ALA A 964 -15.91 14.80 -31.34
CA ALA A 964 -16.51 14.92 -30.02
C ALA A 964 -15.90 13.91 -29.02
N GLY A 965 -16.21 14.09 -27.74
CA GLY A 965 -15.82 13.14 -26.71
C GLY A 965 -16.59 11.82 -26.88
N ASN A 966 -15.91 10.70 -26.64
CA ASN A 966 -16.57 9.41 -26.62
C ASN A 966 -17.43 9.27 -25.35
N TYR A 967 -18.60 8.64 -25.47
CA TYR A 967 -19.50 8.40 -24.34
C TYR A 967 -20.02 6.96 -24.34
N PRO A 968 -19.97 6.24 -23.20
CA PRO A 968 -19.38 6.65 -21.90
C PRO A 968 -17.84 6.77 -21.93
N ASN A 969 -17.24 7.46 -20.95
CA ASN A 969 -15.78 7.53 -20.71
C ASN A 969 -15.48 7.83 -19.21
N PRO A 970 -14.90 6.92 -18.42
CA PRO A 970 -14.45 5.58 -18.79
C PRO A 970 -15.58 4.67 -19.30
N PHE A 971 -15.25 3.65 -20.09
CA PHE A 971 -16.24 2.71 -20.66
C PHE A 971 -15.85 1.25 -20.45
N ASN A 972 -16.86 0.37 -20.39
CA ASN A 972 -16.72 -1.09 -20.34
C ASN A 972 -17.92 -1.78 -21.02
N PRO A 973 -17.74 -2.57 -22.10
CA PRO A 973 -16.62 -2.58 -23.06
C PRO A 973 -16.85 -1.66 -24.26
N GLN A 974 -17.98 -0.94 -24.32
CA GLN A 974 -18.43 -0.22 -25.52
C GLN A 974 -18.55 1.30 -25.30
N THR A 975 -18.13 2.10 -26.29
CA THR A 975 -18.27 3.56 -26.32
C THR A 975 -18.58 4.07 -27.72
N THR A 976 -19.35 5.16 -27.82
CA THR A 976 -19.68 5.79 -29.11
C THR A 976 -18.83 7.04 -29.32
N ILE A 977 -18.16 7.12 -30.47
CA ILE A 977 -17.37 8.26 -30.92
C ILE A 977 -18.20 9.01 -31.96
N ARG A 978 -18.48 10.29 -31.68
CA ARG A 978 -19.22 11.17 -32.59
C ARG A 978 -18.27 12.15 -33.25
N PHE A 979 -18.47 12.43 -34.52
CA PHE A 979 -17.70 13.42 -35.25
C PHE A 979 -18.54 14.08 -36.35
N ALA A 980 -18.08 15.22 -36.84
CA ALA A 980 -18.74 16.00 -37.86
C ALA A 980 -17.74 16.32 -38.97
N VAL A 981 -18.18 16.20 -40.22
CA VAL A 981 -17.43 16.66 -41.40
C VAL A 981 -18.27 17.70 -42.15
N PRO A 982 -17.74 18.90 -42.41
CA PRO A 982 -18.55 20.01 -42.92
C PRO A 982 -18.79 19.97 -44.42
N GLU A 983 -17.97 19.22 -45.13
CA GLU A 983 -18.12 18.89 -46.53
C GLU A 983 -17.80 17.40 -46.73
N ALA A 984 -18.13 16.87 -47.92
CA ALA A 984 -17.79 15.48 -48.22
C ALA A 984 -16.26 15.30 -48.25
N ALA A 985 -15.76 14.31 -47.51
CA ALA A 985 -14.32 14.10 -47.30
C ALA A 985 -13.97 12.62 -47.14
N HIS A 986 -12.72 12.27 -47.45
CA HIS A 986 -12.15 10.96 -47.12
C HIS A 986 -11.82 10.93 -45.63
N VAL A 987 -12.58 10.16 -44.85
CA VAL A 987 -12.44 10.11 -43.39
C VAL A 987 -11.74 8.84 -42.94
N THR A 988 -10.70 9.00 -42.12
CA THR A 988 -10.02 7.92 -41.41
C THR A 988 -10.12 8.15 -39.89
N LEU A 989 -10.76 7.24 -39.16
CA LEU A 989 -10.82 7.25 -37.69
C LEU A 989 -10.08 6.05 -37.11
N THR A 990 -9.02 6.32 -36.36
CA THR A 990 -8.05 5.31 -35.93
C THR A 990 -7.80 5.36 -34.44
N VAL A 991 -7.71 4.20 -33.80
CA VAL A 991 -7.41 4.03 -32.37
C VAL A 991 -5.96 3.58 -32.17
N TYR A 992 -5.28 4.20 -31.22
CA TYR A 992 -3.90 3.93 -30.82
C TYR A 992 -3.82 3.65 -29.30
N ASP A 993 -2.85 2.85 -28.88
CA ASP A 993 -2.47 2.77 -27.46
C ASP A 993 -1.57 3.96 -27.07
N VAL A 994 -1.28 4.10 -25.77
CA VAL A 994 -0.46 5.21 -25.24
C VAL A 994 0.96 5.28 -25.82
N THR A 995 1.46 4.20 -26.40
CA THR A 995 2.78 4.18 -27.06
C THR A 995 2.73 4.67 -28.50
N GLY A 996 1.53 4.98 -29.00
CA GLY A 996 1.28 5.37 -30.38
C GLY A 996 1.13 4.19 -31.34
N ARG A 997 1.08 2.94 -30.82
CA ARG A 997 0.88 1.76 -31.66
C ARG A 997 -0.59 1.67 -32.08
N LEU A 998 -0.80 1.40 -33.38
CA LEU A 998 -2.12 1.22 -33.99
C LEU A 998 -2.84 0.01 -33.36
N VAL A 999 -4.05 0.25 -32.85
CA VAL A 999 -4.93 -0.77 -32.28
C VAL A 999 -5.97 -1.23 -33.30
N THR A 1000 -6.72 -0.29 -33.89
CA THR A 1000 -7.70 -0.58 -34.95
C THR A 1000 -8.06 0.68 -35.75
N THR A 1001 -8.60 0.50 -36.94
CA THR A 1001 -9.20 1.57 -37.76
C THR A 1001 -10.70 1.34 -37.82
N LEU A 1002 -11.48 2.30 -37.33
CA LEU A 1002 -12.93 2.21 -37.19
C LEU A 1002 -13.67 2.74 -38.43
N VAL A 1003 -13.08 3.72 -39.11
CA VAL A 1003 -13.61 4.31 -40.36
C VAL A 1003 -12.45 4.52 -41.31
N GLN A 1004 -12.65 4.18 -42.59
CA GLN A 1004 -11.74 4.53 -43.68
C GLN A 1004 -12.54 4.58 -44.99
N SER A 1005 -13.26 5.66 -45.23
CA SER A 1005 -14.17 5.80 -46.38
C SER A 1005 -14.50 7.25 -46.70
N GLU A 1006 -15.03 7.50 -47.91
CA GLU A 1006 -15.67 8.77 -48.25
C GLU A 1006 -16.97 8.94 -47.47
N LEU A 1007 -17.09 10.01 -46.70
CA LEU A 1007 -18.30 10.37 -45.98
C LEU A 1007 -18.86 11.69 -46.52
N ALA A 1008 -20.19 11.77 -46.65
CA ALA A 1008 -20.88 13.00 -46.98
C ALA A 1008 -20.79 14.01 -45.83
N ALA A 1009 -20.98 15.30 -46.16
CA ALA A 1009 -21.14 16.37 -45.17
C ALA A 1009 -22.23 15.99 -44.17
N GLY A 1010 -21.93 16.04 -42.87
CA GLY A 1010 -22.85 15.54 -41.85
C GLY A 1010 -22.17 15.16 -40.54
N ARG A 1011 -23.01 14.89 -39.53
CA ARG A 1011 -22.57 14.26 -38.28
C ARG A 1011 -22.62 12.74 -38.44
N HIS A 1012 -21.61 12.08 -37.88
CA HIS A 1012 -21.42 10.63 -37.97
C HIS A 1012 -21.12 10.08 -36.57
N GLU A 1013 -21.56 8.86 -36.32
CA GLU A 1013 -21.31 8.15 -35.08
C GLU A 1013 -20.76 6.75 -35.35
N VAL A 1014 -19.72 6.37 -34.62
CA VAL A 1014 -19.10 5.05 -34.74
C VAL A 1014 -18.79 4.50 -33.37
N THR A 1015 -19.12 3.23 -33.17
CA THR A 1015 -18.97 2.56 -31.88
C THR A 1015 -17.70 1.71 -31.86
N TRP A 1016 -16.96 1.76 -30.75
CA TRP A 1016 -15.83 0.88 -30.48
C TRP A 1016 -16.11 0.01 -29.25
N ASP A 1017 -15.79 -1.28 -29.35
CA ASP A 1017 -16.04 -2.32 -28.33
C ASP A 1017 -14.77 -2.78 -27.60
N GLY A 1018 -13.69 -1.99 -27.70
CA GLY A 1018 -12.42 -2.27 -27.04
C GLY A 1018 -11.56 -3.34 -27.73
N ARG A 1019 -11.89 -3.80 -28.95
CA ARG A 1019 -11.12 -4.84 -29.67
C ARG A 1019 -10.16 -4.26 -30.73
N ASP A 1020 -9.06 -4.96 -30.99
CA ASP A 1020 -8.16 -4.69 -32.12
C ASP A 1020 -8.69 -5.27 -33.45
N ALA A 1021 -7.99 -4.99 -34.55
CA ALA A 1021 -8.34 -5.50 -35.88
C ALA A 1021 -8.36 -7.04 -36.00
N SER A 1022 -7.79 -7.78 -35.04
CA SER A 1022 -7.86 -9.25 -34.97
C SER A 1022 -8.98 -9.76 -34.06
N GLY A 1023 -9.84 -8.87 -33.55
CA GLY A 1023 -10.95 -9.19 -32.65
C GLY A 1023 -10.53 -9.43 -31.19
N ARG A 1024 -9.27 -9.14 -30.81
CA ARG A 1024 -8.78 -9.34 -29.45
C ARG A 1024 -9.09 -8.13 -28.57
N LEU A 1025 -9.67 -8.38 -27.39
CA LEU A 1025 -10.01 -7.35 -26.42
C LEU A 1025 -8.74 -6.74 -25.80
N GLN A 1026 -8.59 -5.43 -25.90
CA GLN A 1026 -7.42 -4.69 -25.42
C GLN A 1026 -7.43 -4.53 -23.90
N ALA A 1027 -6.28 -4.28 -23.27
CA ALA A 1027 -6.16 -4.17 -21.81
C ALA A 1027 -6.83 -2.89 -21.26
N SER A 1028 -7.23 -2.88 -19.99
CA SER A 1028 -7.65 -1.65 -19.32
C SER A 1028 -6.55 -0.59 -19.43
N GLY A 1029 -6.90 0.65 -19.72
CA GLY A 1029 -5.91 1.71 -19.90
C GLY A 1029 -6.41 2.86 -20.76
N VAL A 1030 -5.53 3.83 -20.98
CA VAL A 1030 -5.79 4.99 -21.82
C VAL A 1030 -5.50 4.63 -23.28
N TYR A 1031 -6.40 5.04 -24.17
CA TYR A 1031 -6.24 4.93 -25.62
C TYR A 1031 -6.46 6.31 -26.24
N LEU A 1032 -5.87 6.53 -27.41
CA LEU A 1032 -6.03 7.73 -28.20
C LEU A 1032 -6.81 7.37 -29.46
N TYR A 1033 -7.75 8.21 -29.88
CA TYR A 1033 -8.39 8.09 -31.19
C TYR A 1033 -8.16 9.37 -31.99
N ARG A 1034 -7.80 9.20 -33.25
CA ARG A 1034 -7.51 10.27 -34.20
C ARG A 1034 -8.45 10.18 -35.38
N LEU A 1035 -9.13 11.29 -35.64
CA LEU A 1035 -9.92 11.52 -36.84
C LEU A 1035 -9.08 12.34 -37.83
N GLU A 1036 -9.06 11.92 -39.08
CA GLU A 1036 -8.46 12.63 -40.21
C GLU A 1036 -9.49 12.70 -41.33
N ALA A 1037 -9.81 13.90 -41.81
CA ALA A 1037 -10.70 14.12 -42.95
C ALA A 1037 -9.96 14.92 -44.03
N VAL A 1038 -9.95 14.42 -45.25
CA VAL A 1038 -9.35 15.10 -46.41
C VAL A 1038 -10.47 15.52 -47.37
N GLY A 1039 -10.72 16.82 -47.44
CA GLY A 1039 -11.73 17.42 -48.32
C GLY A 1039 -11.32 17.46 -49.79
N ALA A 1040 -12.21 17.96 -50.65
CA ALA A 1040 -11.98 18.05 -52.09
C ALA A 1040 -10.86 19.03 -52.48
N ASP A 1041 -10.52 19.97 -51.60
CA ASP A 1041 -9.41 20.90 -51.74
C ASP A 1041 -8.02 20.26 -51.47
N GLY A 1042 -8.01 19.01 -50.98
CA GLY A 1042 -6.81 18.24 -50.66
C GLY A 1042 -6.16 18.58 -49.32
N THR A 1043 -6.79 19.43 -48.49
CA THR A 1043 -6.25 19.83 -47.18
C THR A 1043 -6.70 18.84 -46.09
N PRO A 1044 -5.78 18.13 -45.41
CA PRO A 1044 -6.17 17.24 -44.31
C PRO A 1044 -6.49 18.02 -43.04
N GLN A 1045 -7.63 17.72 -42.42
CA GLN A 1045 -8.00 18.18 -41.08
C GLN A 1045 -7.90 17.01 -40.09
N THR A 1046 -7.22 17.22 -38.97
CA THR A 1046 -6.97 16.16 -37.98
C THR A 1046 -7.36 16.58 -36.57
N ALA A 1047 -8.00 15.69 -35.82
CA ALA A 1047 -8.28 15.86 -34.39
C ALA A 1047 -7.99 14.57 -33.62
N THR A 1048 -7.42 14.70 -32.42
CA THR A 1048 -7.09 13.56 -31.55
C THR A 1048 -7.71 13.76 -30.17
N ARG A 1049 -8.31 12.71 -29.61
CA ARG A 1049 -8.83 12.70 -28.24
C ARG A 1049 -8.43 11.41 -27.50
N ARG A 1050 -8.62 11.41 -26.18
CA ARG A 1050 -8.31 10.28 -25.29
C ARG A 1050 -9.58 9.59 -24.78
N MET A 1051 -9.50 8.30 -24.54
CA MET A 1051 -10.55 7.47 -23.92
C MET A 1051 -9.96 6.46 -22.94
N THR A 1052 -10.71 6.09 -21.91
CA THR A 1052 -10.29 5.14 -20.87
C THR A 1052 -11.14 3.89 -20.94
N LEU A 1053 -10.53 2.75 -21.29
CA LEU A 1053 -11.15 1.42 -21.26
C LEU A 1053 -10.94 0.80 -19.87
N LEU A 1054 -12.01 0.31 -19.28
CA LEU A 1054 -11.99 -0.53 -18.07
C LEU A 1054 -12.46 -1.94 -18.45
N LYS A 1055 -11.68 -2.97 -18.11
CA LYS A 1055 -12.13 -4.37 -18.13
C LYS A 1055 -12.96 -4.71 -16.90
#